data_AF-G0EGP4-F1
#
_entry.id   AF-G0EGP4-F1
#
_cell.length_a   1.000
_cell.length_b   1.000
_cell.length_c   1.000
_cell.angle_alpha   90.00
_cell.angle_beta   90.00
_cell.angle_gamma   90.00
#
_symmetry.space_group_name_H-M   'P 1'
#
loop_
_entity.id
_entity.type
_entity.pdbx_description
1 polymer ?
#
loop_
_entity_poly.entity_id
_entity_poly.type
_entity_poly.pdbx_seq_one_letter_code
_entity_poly.pdbx_strand_id
1 'polypeptide(L)'
;MVEDITGCVTPPALWNSGVTMSMSRVVTLVFVVSILALLAVSATAAAATVPFGDEVVKKVDELLKSDIVSPQTKACIQCHLSVTPMIVYEWAMSKHAQMTPAQVAELYKKLGEPQWANMIAEKFKNYKYVVGCYECHGMFADTDRPDAVEHIPGVKIVAVVTRKDCGQCHPKENIEISWTWHATAAFAPIKPWYTAIIKYAVSEGANPFGDENAKALYEKYLPPFLTKQRDKEPVYWNFYKEIAKAVMEYMMTGKENDIVKMLKEATGMVTPYDLDWKKWISPLWPASGVLNNTILGKLGIKITIAAMDGTVATVSNVMSHPTFRNAYVYHACLECHGAAVIPYGYAEDPTYKVKIVKLWGWPNNGAGRIDPDGSIGTCTACHPRHMFSVKQAREPWTCGQCHLGYDHPHIEIYEESKHGNIYDAYGEEWNWEQIPWRPGIDFNAPTCATCHMSALADKDGNIIVPGTHDLVKRLVWDQMHFFSHPKPVIPDNFQTATFLKFSMLKGKYPEDVMKAYEQTGRYPVFMGLKIVDECQPGQVCFPRLPKVELTGELAKHREEMKKVCRFCHASQWVDNYFRTADQNIIEYDIVARFAFSLLQLAWAEGIHDKKNLLDEYMEIMWYYIWHHDGRRWRNGATMMGPDYAHWLGIVDTVMDKLGRMINYLATALKVKKLETELAALKQQAAGAPYAPELVEKIAKLERMIEELKSKLAALEAQVPTLKAKLTELSSDVSALESDYTSFKGDVSEIVKRVEELSKQLETIAPEAKKITELVSQVKDIVAKLETLNKKVEEVSGKVEKMGEEVGTVKSKVEKVSEEVSSVTEQLGAVSANSYTLAGIALAVAAIALGLAVIRGRGA
;
A
#
# COMPACT_ATOMS: atom_id res chain seq x y z
N MET A 1 -29.19 21.43 27.83
CA MET A 1 -28.77 20.25 28.62
C MET A 1 -27.34 19.86 28.24
N VAL A 2 -26.36 20.78 28.38
CA VAL A 2 -24.96 20.55 27.94
C VAL A 2 -24.00 21.20 28.95
N GLU A 3 -24.11 20.84 30.24
CA GLU A 3 -23.16 21.32 31.26
C GLU A 3 -22.56 20.22 32.14
N ASP A 4 -22.84 18.93 31.91
CA ASP A 4 -22.26 17.87 32.75
C ASP A 4 -21.97 16.57 31.95
N ILE A 5 -20.90 16.59 31.15
CA ILE A 5 -20.27 15.36 30.64
C ILE A 5 -18.87 15.26 31.27
N THR A 6 -18.82 15.04 32.59
CA THR A 6 -17.60 14.94 33.42
C THR A 6 -17.12 13.49 33.59
N GLY A 7 -17.13 12.72 32.50
CA GLY A 7 -16.84 11.27 32.54
C GLY A 7 -15.36 10.86 32.50
N CYS A 8 -14.43 11.74 32.11
CA CYS A 8 -13.00 11.41 32.10
C CYS A 8 -12.38 11.76 33.46
N VAL A 9 -12.46 10.82 34.40
CA VAL A 9 -11.75 10.90 35.68
C VAL A 9 -10.25 10.87 35.40
N THR A 10 -9.53 11.88 35.87
CA THR A 10 -8.07 11.95 35.81
C THR A 10 -7.44 10.73 36.51
N PRO A 11 -6.42 10.07 35.94
CA PRO A 11 -5.72 8.98 36.60
C PRO A 11 -5.04 9.44 37.91
N PRO A 12 -4.74 8.53 38.86
CA PRO A 12 -3.97 8.87 40.05
C PRO A 12 -2.60 9.40 39.63
N ALA A 13 -2.21 10.55 40.19
CA ALA A 13 -0.90 11.16 39.98
C ALA A 13 0.22 10.21 40.43
N LEU A 14 0.81 9.49 39.48
CA LEU A 14 2.22 9.10 39.52
C LEU A 14 2.91 10.08 38.57
N TRP A 15 4.08 10.58 38.97
CA TRP A 15 4.81 11.73 38.43
C TRP A 15 4.53 13.04 39.18
N ASN A 16 4.97 13.06 40.43
CA ASN A 16 5.34 14.28 41.11
C ASN A 16 6.77 14.13 41.65
N SER A 17 7.76 14.31 40.78
CA SER A 17 9.11 14.69 41.17
C SER A 17 9.49 15.89 40.33
N GLY A 18 9.28 17.07 40.90
CA GLY A 18 9.52 18.34 40.25
C GLY A 18 10.98 18.51 39.87
N VAL A 19 11.19 18.87 38.61
CA VAL A 19 12.32 19.71 38.18
C VAL A 19 11.72 20.83 37.35
N THR A 20 11.74 22.03 37.92
CA THR A 20 11.31 23.26 37.27
C THR A 20 12.29 23.64 36.17
N MET A 21 11.86 23.58 34.90
CA MET A 21 12.48 24.34 33.81
C MET A 21 11.55 25.47 33.40
N SER A 22 11.99 26.71 33.63
CA SER A 22 11.28 27.88 33.13
C SER A 22 11.61 28.10 31.65
N MET A 23 10.60 27.94 30.80
CA MET A 23 10.56 28.58 29.48
C MET A 23 10.58 30.09 29.67
N SER A 24 11.64 30.73 29.19
CA SER A 24 11.56 32.12 28.75
C SER A 24 12.53 32.33 27.60
N ARG A 25 11.95 32.71 26.45
CA ARG A 25 12.57 33.33 25.26
C ARG A 25 13.23 32.30 24.33
N VAL A 26 12.54 31.74 23.32
CA VAL A 26 11.84 32.38 22.20
C VAL A 26 12.56 33.65 21.75
N VAL A 27 12.90 33.70 20.46
CA VAL A 27 13.65 34.75 19.77
C VAL A 27 15.18 34.61 19.91
N THR A 28 15.78 33.77 19.06
CA THR A 28 16.94 34.05 18.18
C THR A 28 17.46 32.72 17.59
N LEU A 29 16.56 31.86 17.11
CA LEU A 29 16.89 30.72 16.24
C LEU A 29 16.20 30.88 14.87
N VAL A 30 15.97 32.14 14.49
CA VAL A 30 15.32 32.56 13.23
C VAL A 30 16.32 33.23 12.28
N PHE A 31 17.62 33.31 12.62
CA PHE A 31 18.53 34.21 11.89
C PHE A 31 19.84 33.63 11.31
N VAL A 32 20.17 32.34 11.48
CA VAL A 32 21.45 31.81 10.93
C VAL A 32 21.33 30.51 10.12
N VAL A 33 20.18 29.82 10.15
CA VAL A 33 19.83 28.87 9.06
C VAL A 33 19.42 29.64 7.78
N SER A 34 19.19 30.95 7.90
CA SER A 34 18.77 31.86 6.83
C SER A 34 19.88 32.31 5.87
N ILE A 35 21.13 31.85 5.99
CA ILE A 35 22.24 32.37 5.16
C ILE A 35 22.95 31.31 4.30
N LEU A 36 22.71 30.00 4.50
CA LEU A 36 23.15 28.96 3.55
C LEU A 36 22.05 28.51 2.57
N ALA A 37 20.82 29.03 2.72
CA ALA A 37 19.71 28.82 1.78
C ALA A 37 19.58 29.92 0.69
N LEU A 38 20.53 30.87 0.60
CA LEU A 38 20.41 32.07 -0.23
C LEU A 38 21.28 32.10 -1.50
N LEU A 39 21.83 30.96 -1.92
CA LEU A 39 22.50 30.81 -3.23
C LEU A 39 22.11 29.50 -3.94
N ALA A 40 20.80 29.25 -4.07
CA ALA A 40 20.23 28.39 -5.12
C ALA A 40 18.70 28.53 -5.14
N VAL A 41 18.17 29.71 -5.53
CA VAL A 41 16.74 29.84 -5.88
C VAL A 41 16.62 30.53 -7.23
N SER A 42 16.73 29.73 -8.27
CA SER A 42 15.98 29.94 -9.52
C SER A 42 15.59 28.57 -10.08
N ALA A 43 14.77 27.84 -9.32
CA ALA A 43 13.87 26.81 -9.82
C ALA A 43 12.87 26.49 -8.71
N THR A 44 11.59 26.54 -9.05
CA THR A 44 10.45 26.23 -8.18
C THR A 44 10.54 24.80 -7.64
N ALA A 45 11.02 24.64 -6.41
CA ALA A 45 10.81 23.42 -5.63
C ALA A 45 9.76 23.75 -4.56
N ALA A 46 8.59 23.12 -4.68
CA ALA A 46 7.55 23.18 -3.67
C ALA A 46 8.13 22.66 -2.35
N ALA A 47 8.14 23.49 -1.31
CA ALA A 47 8.44 23.04 0.04
C ALA A 47 7.34 22.04 0.44
N ALA A 48 7.68 20.75 0.48
CA ALA A 48 6.82 19.75 1.07
C ALA A 48 6.65 20.09 2.55
N THR A 49 5.47 20.59 2.94
CA THR A 49 5.09 20.73 4.33
C THR A 49 5.05 19.34 4.95
N VAL A 50 5.84 19.12 6.02
CA VAL A 50 5.79 17.86 6.76
C VAL A 50 4.39 17.77 7.40
N PRO A 51 3.54 16.80 7.05
CA PRO A 51 2.14 16.76 7.52
C PRO A 51 2.01 16.49 9.03
N PHE A 52 3.09 16.02 9.66
CA PHE A 52 3.16 15.62 11.06
C PHE A 52 4.22 16.48 11.76
N GLY A 53 3.78 17.32 12.69
CA GLY A 53 4.61 18.31 13.40
C GLY A 53 3.71 19.32 14.13
N ASP A 54 4.27 20.43 14.62
CA ASP A 54 3.50 21.45 15.37
C ASP A 54 2.26 21.96 14.62
N GLU A 55 2.25 21.88 13.29
CA GLU A 55 1.11 22.22 12.43
C GLU A 55 -0.13 21.35 12.71
N VAL A 56 0.02 20.04 12.93
CA VAL A 56 -1.14 19.17 13.22
C VAL A 56 -1.74 19.49 14.58
N VAL A 57 -0.90 19.84 15.56
CA VAL A 57 -1.34 20.29 16.90
C VAL A 57 -2.15 21.58 16.77
N LYS A 58 -1.63 22.55 16.02
CA LYS A 58 -2.33 23.81 15.74
C LYS A 58 -3.67 23.57 15.04
N LYS A 59 -3.71 22.65 14.08
CA LYS A 59 -4.94 22.29 13.37
C LYS A 59 -5.99 21.69 14.30
N VAL A 60 -5.60 20.82 15.24
CA VAL A 60 -6.52 20.30 16.26
C VAL A 60 -7.06 21.43 17.14
N ASP A 61 -6.21 22.34 17.60
CA ASP A 61 -6.63 23.49 18.40
C ASP A 61 -7.61 24.41 17.64
N GLU A 62 -7.38 24.62 16.35
CA GLU A 62 -8.28 25.36 15.46
C GLU A 62 -9.63 24.63 15.31
N LEU A 63 -9.62 23.32 15.12
CA LEU A 63 -10.84 22.49 15.03
C LEU A 63 -11.65 22.50 16.34
N LEU A 64 -11.00 22.43 17.51
CA LEU A 64 -11.68 22.53 18.81
C LEU A 64 -12.37 23.88 19.02
N LYS A 65 -11.80 24.95 18.48
CA LYS A 65 -12.36 26.32 18.54
C LYS A 65 -13.43 26.56 17.47
N SER A 66 -13.44 25.78 16.39
CA SER A 66 -14.35 25.96 15.26
C SER A 66 -15.79 25.55 15.57
N ASP A 67 -16.76 26.22 14.95
CA ASP A 67 -18.19 25.91 15.05
C ASP A 67 -18.65 24.79 14.11
N ILE A 68 -17.75 24.32 13.24
CA ILE A 68 -18.03 23.22 12.28
C ILE A 68 -17.82 21.84 12.91
N VAL A 69 -17.21 21.74 14.09
CA VAL A 69 -17.04 20.47 14.81
C VAL A 69 -18.17 20.33 15.83
N SER A 70 -18.84 19.18 15.84
CA SER A 70 -19.98 18.95 16.74
C SER A 70 -19.56 18.96 18.22
N PRO A 71 -20.44 19.38 19.15
CA PRO A 71 -20.15 19.32 20.59
C PRO A 71 -19.73 17.92 21.06
N GLN A 72 -20.34 16.88 20.52
CA GLN A 72 -20.03 15.49 20.83
C GLN A 72 -18.61 15.13 20.38
N THR A 73 -18.23 15.46 19.14
CA THR A 73 -16.86 15.23 18.66
C THR A 73 -15.83 16.02 19.47
N LYS A 74 -16.13 17.26 19.88
CA LYS A 74 -15.23 18.02 20.77
C LYS A 74 -14.99 17.30 22.10
N ALA A 75 -16.03 16.73 22.70
CA ALA A 75 -15.90 15.94 23.92
C ALA A 75 -15.02 14.70 23.70
N CYS A 76 -15.16 14.02 22.56
CA CYS A 76 -14.27 12.90 22.19
C CYS A 76 -12.81 13.37 22.10
N ILE A 77 -12.54 14.43 21.34
CA ILE A 77 -11.18 14.96 21.11
C ILE A 77 -10.51 15.33 22.42
N GLN A 78 -11.22 16.02 23.33
CA GLN A 78 -10.67 16.46 24.61
C GLN A 78 -10.11 15.31 25.45
N CYS A 79 -10.80 14.16 25.48
CA CYS A 79 -10.31 13.00 26.21
C CYS A 79 -9.29 12.19 25.38
N HIS A 80 -9.58 11.92 24.10
CA HIS A 80 -8.72 11.10 23.24
C HIS A 80 -7.39 11.76 22.87
N LEU A 81 -7.23 13.07 23.00
CA LEU A 81 -5.92 13.72 22.92
C LEU A 81 -4.94 13.22 23.99
N SER A 82 -5.45 12.85 25.16
CA SER A 82 -4.63 12.33 26.26
C SER A 82 -4.47 10.80 26.21
N VAL A 83 -5.47 10.09 25.69
CA VAL A 83 -5.53 8.61 25.72
C VAL A 83 -5.00 7.98 24.43
N THR A 84 -5.35 8.55 23.28
CA THR A 84 -5.00 8.05 21.93
C THR A 84 -4.70 9.21 20.97
N PRO A 85 -3.69 10.05 21.24
CA PRO A 85 -3.42 11.28 20.49
C PRO A 85 -3.28 11.06 18.99
N MET A 86 -2.66 9.95 18.57
CA MET A 86 -2.45 9.62 17.15
C MET A 86 -3.75 9.54 16.36
N ILE A 87 -4.82 8.98 16.93
CA ILE A 87 -6.13 8.89 16.27
C ILE A 87 -6.68 10.30 15.98
N VAL A 88 -6.52 11.21 16.95
CA VAL A 88 -6.97 12.60 16.80
C VAL A 88 -6.16 13.32 15.74
N TYR A 89 -4.84 13.18 15.75
CA TYR A 89 -3.97 13.84 14.78
C TYR A 89 -4.18 13.33 13.35
N GLU A 90 -4.34 12.01 13.16
CA GLU A 90 -4.68 11.45 11.85
C GLU A 90 -6.04 11.95 11.34
N TRP A 91 -7.07 11.92 12.21
CA TRP A 91 -8.39 12.42 11.86
C TRP A 91 -8.34 13.90 11.47
N ALA A 92 -7.62 14.73 12.23
CA ALA A 92 -7.49 16.17 11.96
C ALA A 92 -6.88 16.44 10.58
N MET A 93 -6.04 15.53 10.08
CA MET A 93 -5.46 15.62 8.73
C MET A 93 -6.38 15.12 7.61
N SER A 94 -7.39 14.32 7.94
CA SER A 94 -8.36 13.81 6.97
C SER A 94 -9.18 14.92 6.28
N LYS A 95 -9.72 14.62 5.09
CA LYS A 95 -10.77 15.43 4.45
C LYS A 95 -12.08 15.39 5.22
N HIS A 96 -12.32 14.33 6.00
CA HIS A 96 -13.51 14.19 6.85
C HIS A 96 -13.57 15.26 7.95
N ALA A 97 -12.42 15.67 8.51
CA ALA A 97 -12.34 16.79 9.45
C ALA A 97 -12.51 18.18 8.79
N GLN A 98 -12.53 18.25 7.45
CA GLN A 98 -12.53 19.50 6.68
C GLN A 98 -13.82 19.72 5.88
N MET A 99 -14.56 18.65 5.58
CA MET A 99 -15.73 18.69 4.71
C MET A 99 -17.01 18.30 5.44
N THR A 100 -18.04 19.09 5.23
CA THR A 100 -19.42 18.80 5.63
C THR A 100 -20.11 17.91 4.58
N PRO A 101 -21.17 17.18 4.95
CA PRO A 101 -21.97 16.41 3.98
C PRO A 101 -22.50 17.24 2.80
N ALA A 102 -22.81 18.54 3.03
CA ALA A 102 -23.23 19.45 1.96
C ALA A 102 -22.13 19.68 0.90
N GLN A 103 -20.87 19.81 1.34
CA GLN A 103 -19.72 19.93 0.43
C GLN A 103 -19.45 18.60 -0.29
N VAL A 104 -19.67 17.47 0.36
CA VAL A 104 -19.60 16.15 -0.29
C VAL A 104 -20.67 16.03 -1.38
N ALA A 105 -21.93 16.43 -1.12
CA ALA A 105 -22.98 16.43 -2.14
C ALA A 105 -22.58 17.25 -3.38
N GLU A 106 -21.94 18.41 -3.20
CA GLU A 106 -21.44 19.22 -4.31
C GLU A 106 -20.32 18.51 -5.10
N LEU A 107 -19.43 17.77 -4.42
CA LEU A 107 -18.42 16.95 -5.08
C LEU A 107 -19.05 15.85 -5.96
N TYR A 108 -20.12 15.18 -5.50
CA TYR A 108 -20.82 14.19 -6.34
C TYR A 108 -21.43 14.83 -7.59
N LYS A 109 -21.99 16.04 -7.49
CA LYS A 109 -22.50 16.75 -8.69
C LYS A 109 -21.39 17.01 -9.70
N LYS A 110 -20.22 17.45 -9.23
CA LYS A 110 -19.04 17.68 -10.09
C LYS A 110 -18.52 16.39 -10.74
N LEU A 111 -18.72 15.25 -10.09
CA LEU A 111 -18.38 13.93 -10.64
C LEU A 111 -19.44 13.35 -11.58
N GLY A 112 -20.50 14.11 -11.90
CA GLY A 112 -21.56 13.66 -12.79
C GLY A 112 -22.55 12.70 -12.11
N GLU A 113 -22.69 12.78 -10.79
CA GLU A 113 -23.48 11.85 -9.96
C GLU A 113 -24.60 12.58 -9.18
N PRO A 114 -25.47 13.37 -9.85
CA PRO A 114 -26.44 14.25 -9.19
C PRO A 114 -27.50 13.50 -8.37
N GLN A 115 -27.84 12.27 -8.74
CA GLN A 115 -28.81 11.45 -8.01
C GLN A 115 -28.31 11.16 -6.58
N TRP A 116 -27.03 10.83 -6.43
CA TRP A 116 -26.42 10.57 -5.13
C TRP A 116 -26.20 11.86 -4.34
N ALA A 117 -25.83 12.95 -5.02
CA ALA A 117 -25.72 14.26 -4.41
C ALA A 117 -27.04 14.71 -3.76
N ASN A 118 -28.17 14.52 -4.45
CA ASN A 118 -29.49 14.90 -3.94
C ASN A 118 -29.87 14.09 -2.69
N MET A 119 -29.54 12.79 -2.66
CA MET A 119 -29.78 11.95 -1.48
C MET A 119 -29.01 12.44 -0.25
N ILE A 120 -27.74 12.82 -0.43
CA ILE A 120 -26.90 13.36 0.65
C ILE A 120 -27.47 14.70 1.13
N ALA A 121 -27.77 15.59 0.18
CA ALA A 121 -28.27 16.93 0.48
C ALA A 121 -29.60 16.90 1.26
N GLU A 122 -30.54 16.03 0.88
CA GLU A 122 -31.82 15.92 1.60
C GLU A 122 -31.63 15.36 3.01
N LYS A 123 -30.83 14.29 3.15
CA LYS A 123 -30.59 13.65 4.45
C LYS A 123 -29.91 14.60 5.45
N PHE A 124 -28.98 15.42 4.98
CA PHE A 124 -28.16 16.30 5.82
C PHE A 124 -28.49 17.79 5.66
N LYS A 125 -29.68 18.16 5.16
CA LYS A 125 -30.07 19.55 4.86
C LYS A 125 -29.85 20.56 5.98
N ASN A 126 -29.98 20.12 7.23
CA ASN A 126 -29.82 20.95 8.43
C ASN A 126 -28.61 20.53 9.29
N TYR A 127 -27.70 19.72 8.73
CA TYR A 127 -26.53 19.21 9.44
C TYR A 127 -25.28 19.98 9.01
N LYS A 128 -24.78 20.84 9.90
CA LYS A 128 -23.70 21.79 9.60
C LYS A 128 -22.29 21.29 9.97
N TYR A 129 -22.18 20.15 10.65
CA TYR A 129 -20.90 19.69 11.18
C TYR A 129 -20.10 18.88 10.16
N VAL A 130 -18.77 18.92 10.30
CA VAL A 130 -17.84 18.02 9.61
C VAL A 130 -17.96 16.61 10.18
N VAL A 131 -17.38 15.63 9.48
CA VAL A 131 -17.40 14.23 9.91
C VAL A 131 -16.34 14.01 10.98
N GLY A 132 -16.74 14.12 12.25
CA GLY A 132 -15.92 13.90 13.43
C GLY A 132 -16.03 12.49 14.04
N CYS A 133 -15.44 12.32 15.22
CA CYS A 133 -15.47 11.06 15.96
C CYS A 133 -16.90 10.56 16.18
N TYR A 134 -17.79 11.43 16.67
CA TYR A 134 -19.17 11.06 16.96
C TYR A 134 -19.99 10.82 15.69
N GLU A 135 -19.72 11.56 14.62
CA GLU A 135 -20.43 11.42 13.35
C GLU A 135 -20.23 10.05 12.69
N CYS A 136 -19.07 9.41 12.91
CA CYS A 136 -18.84 8.03 12.49
C CYS A 136 -19.25 7.02 13.56
N HIS A 137 -18.79 7.21 14.81
CA HIS A 137 -18.91 6.20 15.84
C HIS A 137 -20.23 6.24 16.61
N GLY A 138 -21.04 7.28 16.52
CA GLY A 138 -22.23 7.49 17.34
C GLY A 138 -23.52 7.80 16.58
N MET A 139 -23.45 8.10 15.27
CA MET A 139 -24.64 8.36 14.43
C MET A 139 -25.12 7.08 13.74
N PHE A 140 -25.69 6.15 14.49
CA PHE A 140 -26.28 4.91 13.99
C PHE A 140 -27.69 4.68 14.55
N ALA A 141 -28.43 3.72 13.98
CA ALA A 141 -29.69 3.26 14.55
C ALA A 141 -29.43 2.17 15.60
N ASP A 142 -29.84 2.37 16.85
CA ASP A 142 -29.61 1.43 17.97
C ASP A 142 -30.08 0.00 17.64
N THR A 143 -31.20 -0.15 16.93
CA THR A 143 -31.77 -1.47 16.55
C THR A 143 -30.87 -2.28 15.62
N ASP A 144 -29.91 -1.63 14.97
CA ASP A 144 -29.01 -2.23 14.00
C ASP A 144 -27.63 -2.59 14.59
N ARG A 145 -27.32 -2.18 15.82
CA ARG A 145 -25.97 -2.26 16.39
C ARG A 145 -25.88 -3.13 17.64
N PRO A 146 -25.63 -4.45 17.49
CA PRO A 146 -25.40 -5.32 18.64
C PRO A 146 -24.11 -4.98 19.41
N ASP A 147 -23.19 -4.25 18.79
CA ASP A 147 -21.89 -3.86 19.32
C ASP A 147 -21.86 -2.45 19.92
N ALA A 148 -23.01 -1.77 20.01
CA ALA A 148 -23.11 -0.44 20.60
C ALA A 148 -22.91 -0.49 22.12
N VAL A 149 -22.14 0.46 22.65
CA VAL A 149 -21.87 0.59 24.08
C VAL A 149 -21.99 2.05 24.51
N GLU A 150 -22.58 2.28 25.68
CA GLU A 150 -22.51 3.59 26.33
C GLU A 150 -21.10 3.79 26.88
N HIS A 151 -20.32 4.62 26.19
CA HIS A 151 -18.88 4.75 26.43
C HIS A 151 -18.56 5.88 27.41
N ILE A 152 -19.30 6.97 27.32
CA ILE A 152 -19.40 8.03 28.34
C ILE A 152 -20.88 8.33 28.60
N PRO A 153 -21.24 8.92 29.75
CA PRO A 153 -22.64 9.16 30.10
C PRO A 153 -23.41 9.88 28.98
N GLY A 154 -24.47 9.25 28.49
CA GLY A 154 -25.33 9.80 27.43
C GLY A 154 -24.77 9.73 26.00
N VAL A 155 -23.59 9.13 25.78
CA VAL A 155 -23.00 8.94 24.44
C VAL A 155 -22.75 7.46 24.19
N LYS A 156 -23.58 6.88 23.32
CA LYS A 156 -23.35 5.56 22.76
C LYS A 156 -22.42 5.64 21.56
N ILE A 157 -21.48 4.72 21.50
CA ILE A 157 -20.58 4.56 20.37
C ILE A 157 -20.50 3.09 19.96
N VAL A 158 -19.96 2.88 18.78
CA VAL A 158 -19.51 1.58 18.29
C VAL A 158 -18.00 1.62 18.07
N ALA A 159 -17.31 0.52 18.34
CA ALA A 159 -15.88 0.44 18.05
C ALA A 159 -15.62 0.22 16.55
N VAL A 160 -16.50 -0.52 15.88
CA VAL A 160 -16.37 -0.87 14.45
C VAL A 160 -17.32 -0.01 13.64
N VAL A 161 -16.80 1.00 12.96
CA VAL A 161 -17.58 1.74 11.95
C VAL A 161 -17.69 0.85 10.72
N THR A 162 -18.92 0.57 10.31
CA THR A 162 -19.23 -0.41 9.27
C THR A 162 -19.46 0.29 7.94
N ARG A 163 -19.53 -0.49 6.86
CA ARG A 163 -19.88 0.05 5.54
C ARG A 163 -21.26 0.74 5.55
N LYS A 164 -22.21 0.22 6.32
CA LYS A 164 -23.55 0.82 6.43
C LYS A 164 -23.49 2.23 7.02
N ASP A 165 -22.59 2.45 7.99
CA ASP A 165 -22.34 3.78 8.56
C ASP A 165 -21.75 4.72 7.51
N CYS A 166 -20.76 4.27 6.72
CA CYS A 166 -20.19 5.05 5.61
C CYS A 166 -21.25 5.41 4.55
N GLY A 167 -22.16 4.47 4.25
CA GLY A 167 -23.23 4.63 3.27
C GLY A 167 -24.22 5.76 3.57
N GLN A 168 -24.17 6.36 4.76
CA GLN A 168 -24.94 7.54 5.08
C GLN A 168 -24.54 8.75 4.24
N CYS A 169 -23.23 8.95 4.02
CA CYS A 169 -22.66 10.04 3.23
C CYS A 169 -22.09 9.57 1.89
N HIS A 170 -21.81 8.26 1.75
CA HIS A 170 -21.25 7.63 0.55
C HIS A 170 -22.18 6.53 -0.01
N PRO A 171 -23.42 6.89 -0.42
CA PRO A 171 -24.42 5.89 -0.79
C PRO A 171 -24.04 5.10 -2.05
N LYS A 172 -23.38 5.74 -3.02
CA LYS A 172 -22.91 5.09 -4.26
C LYS A 172 -21.88 4.00 -3.94
N GLU A 173 -20.81 4.36 -3.25
CA GLU A 173 -19.68 3.49 -2.93
C GLU A 173 -20.12 2.35 -2.03
N ASN A 174 -21.00 2.63 -1.06
CA ASN A 174 -21.63 1.63 -0.20
C ASN A 174 -22.39 0.56 -0.99
N ILE A 175 -23.12 0.96 -2.04
CA ILE A 175 -23.83 0.02 -2.90
C ILE A 175 -22.83 -0.75 -3.75
N GLU A 176 -21.98 -0.06 -4.49
CA GLU A 176 -21.00 -0.66 -5.41
C GLU A 176 -20.12 -1.71 -4.73
N ILE A 177 -19.47 -1.36 -3.62
CA ILE A 177 -18.56 -2.30 -2.92
C ILE A 177 -19.29 -3.54 -2.41
N SER A 178 -20.56 -3.41 -2.00
CA SER A 178 -21.35 -4.52 -1.44
C SER A 178 -21.64 -5.64 -2.45
N TRP A 179 -21.56 -5.31 -3.74
CA TRP A 179 -21.72 -6.24 -4.86
C TRP A 179 -20.41 -6.86 -5.34
N THR A 180 -19.29 -6.56 -4.69
CA THR A 180 -17.97 -7.03 -5.12
C THR A 180 -17.61 -8.38 -4.54
N TRP A 181 -16.64 -9.02 -5.19
CA TRP A 181 -15.92 -10.17 -4.66
C TRP A 181 -15.15 -9.83 -3.38
N HIS A 182 -14.65 -8.60 -3.28
CA HIS A 182 -13.98 -8.11 -2.08
C HIS A 182 -14.94 -8.18 -0.89
N ALA A 183 -16.16 -7.66 -1.01
CA ALA A 183 -17.15 -7.73 0.07
C ALA A 183 -17.61 -9.14 0.45
N THR A 184 -17.39 -10.14 -0.41
CA THR A 184 -17.76 -11.53 -0.14
C THR A 184 -16.56 -12.44 0.17
N ALA A 185 -15.35 -11.88 0.25
CA ALA A 185 -14.14 -12.66 0.38
C ALA A 185 -14.07 -13.48 1.69
N ALA A 186 -14.74 -13.03 2.77
CA ALA A 186 -14.81 -13.75 4.04
C ALA A 186 -15.63 -15.05 3.98
N PHE A 187 -16.50 -15.22 2.97
CA PHE A 187 -17.32 -16.43 2.82
C PHE A 187 -16.56 -17.65 2.34
N ALA A 188 -15.58 -17.45 1.45
CA ALA A 188 -14.73 -18.51 0.93
C ALA A 188 -13.96 -19.26 2.04
N PRO A 189 -13.31 -18.57 2.99
CA PRO A 189 -12.62 -19.23 4.07
C PRO A 189 -13.67 -19.85 5.02
N ILE A 190 -14.77 -19.20 5.47
CA ILE A 190 -15.82 -19.77 6.39
C ILE A 190 -16.75 -20.84 5.79
N LYS A 191 -16.33 -21.48 4.70
CA LYS A 191 -17.16 -22.37 3.89
C LYS A 191 -17.85 -23.49 4.67
N PRO A 192 -17.18 -24.33 5.48
CA PRO A 192 -17.85 -25.39 6.25
C PRO A 192 -18.98 -24.89 7.16
N TRP A 193 -18.75 -23.80 7.89
CA TRP A 193 -19.74 -23.20 8.78
C TRP A 193 -20.94 -22.66 7.98
N TYR A 194 -20.67 -21.89 6.93
CA TYR A 194 -21.71 -21.34 6.04
C TYR A 194 -22.48 -22.44 5.28
N THR A 195 -21.80 -23.44 4.72
CA THR A 195 -22.44 -24.54 3.98
C THR A 195 -23.35 -25.35 4.87
N ALA A 196 -22.96 -25.59 6.12
CA ALA A 196 -23.80 -26.30 7.08
C ALA A 196 -25.08 -25.50 7.42
N ILE A 197 -24.95 -24.19 7.63
CA ILE A 197 -26.09 -23.29 7.84
C ILE A 197 -27.02 -23.27 6.62
N ILE A 198 -26.49 -23.19 5.40
CA ILE A 198 -27.32 -23.25 4.19
C ILE A 198 -28.01 -24.60 4.05
N LYS A 199 -27.31 -25.71 4.30
CA LYS A 199 -27.91 -27.05 4.24
C LYS A 199 -29.07 -27.17 5.23
N TYR A 200 -28.91 -26.62 6.44
CA TYR A 200 -29.97 -26.55 7.42
C TYR A 200 -31.14 -25.70 6.92
N ALA A 201 -30.89 -24.49 6.41
CA ALA A 201 -31.94 -23.64 5.86
C ALA A 201 -32.71 -24.33 4.71
N VAL A 202 -32.01 -25.06 3.83
CA VAL A 202 -32.63 -25.84 2.76
C VAL A 202 -33.43 -27.03 3.32
N SER A 203 -32.97 -27.70 4.39
CA SER A 203 -33.75 -28.77 5.04
C SER A 203 -35.02 -28.25 5.71
N GLU A 204 -35.01 -26.98 6.15
CA GLU A 204 -36.21 -26.28 6.64
C GLU A 204 -37.12 -25.78 5.50
N GLY A 205 -36.74 -25.98 4.23
CA GLY A 205 -37.54 -25.62 3.06
C GLY A 205 -37.16 -24.29 2.38
N ALA A 206 -36.04 -23.65 2.74
CA ALA A 206 -35.59 -22.43 2.07
C ALA A 206 -35.24 -22.71 0.59
N ASN A 207 -36.01 -22.12 -0.33
CA ASN A 207 -35.81 -22.25 -1.77
C ASN A 207 -36.10 -20.90 -2.45
N PRO A 208 -35.15 -20.30 -3.21
CA PRO A 208 -35.42 -19.05 -3.94
C PRO A 208 -36.54 -19.16 -4.97
N PHE A 209 -36.92 -20.38 -5.37
CA PHE A 209 -38.00 -20.69 -6.31
C PHE A 209 -39.19 -21.40 -5.65
N GLY A 210 -39.26 -21.40 -4.31
CA GLY A 210 -40.36 -22.01 -3.56
C GLY A 210 -41.57 -21.07 -3.41
N ASP A 211 -42.54 -21.48 -2.59
CA ASP A 211 -43.71 -20.67 -2.23
C ASP A 211 -43.35 -19.48 -1.31
N GLU A 212 -44.33 -18.68 -0.89
CA GLU A 212 -44.08 -17.51 -0.04
C GLU A 212 -43.40 -17.86 1.30
N ASN A 213 -43.69 -19.04 1.87
CA ASN A 213 -43.06 -19.49 3.10
C ASN A 213 -41.59 -19.86 2.87
N ALA A 214 -41.30 -20.59 1.79
CA ALA A 214 -39.93 -20.90 1.37
C ALA A 214 -39.13 -19.63 1.01
N LYS A 215 -39.80 -18.62 0.44
CA LYS A 215 -39.22 -17.30 0.15
C LYS A 215 -38.90 -16.51 1.43
N ALA A 216 -39.78 -16.56 2.44
CA ALA A 216 -39.51 -15.93 3.73
C ALA A 216 -38.31 -16.57 4.44
N LEU A 217 -38.19 -17.90 4.38
CA LEU A 217 -37.01 -18.63 4.88
C LEU A 217 -35.75 -18.29 4.06
N TYR A 218 -35.89 -18.10 2.75
CA TYR A 218 -34.81 -17.65 1.88
C TYR A 218 -34.26 -16.29 2.33
N GLU A 219 -35.13 -15.28 2.48
CA GLU A 219 -34.71 -13.93 2.88
C GLU A 219 -34.12 -13.89 4.30
N LYS A 220 -34.52 -14.86 5.14
CA LYS A 220 -34.03 -15.01 6.51
C LYS A 220 -32.64 -15.62 6.59
N TYR A 221 -32.32 -16.64 5.79
CA TYR A 221 -31.08 -17.43 5.98
C TYR A 221 -30.02 -17.22 4.90
N LEU A 222 -30.40 -16.72 3.72
CA LEU A 222 -29.56 -16.74 2.54
C LEU A 222 -29.02 -15.33 2.19
N PRO A 223 -27.87 -15.21 1.51
CA PRO A 223 -27.33 -13.92 1.13
C PRO A 223 -28.31 -13.14 0.24
N PRO A 224 -28.41 -11.83 0.39
CA PRO A 224 -29.42 -11.04 -0.31
C PRO A 224 -29.08 -10.78 -1.78
N PHE A 225 -27.94 -11.28 -2.29
CA PHE A 225 -27.52 -11.13 -3.68
C PHE A 225 -28.52 -11.71 -4.69
N LEU A 226 -29.35 -12.68 -4.30
CA LEU A 226 -30.36 -13.25 -5.21
C LEU A 226 -31.72 -12.53 -5.15
N THR A 227 -31.94 -11.66 -4.16
CA THR A 227 -33.20 -10.90 -4.01
C THR A 227 -33.06 -9.40 -4.25
N LYS A 228 -31.85 -8.86 -4.23
CA LYS A 228 -31.57 -7.44 -4.43
C LYS A 228 -31.13 -7.11 -5.84
N GLN A 229 -31.29 -5.85 -6.24
CA GLN A 229 -30.83 -5.34 -7.52
C GLN A 229 -29.44 -4.69 -7.41
N ARG A 230 -28.47 -5.21 -8.20
CA ARG A 230 -27.14 -4.60 -8.39
C ARG A 230 -27.25 -3.13 -8.81
N ASP A 231 -26.33 -2.30 -8.32
CA ASP A 231 -26.25 -0.85 -8.52
C ASP A 231 -27.40 -0.01 -7.92
N LYS A 232 -28.43 -0.64 -7.33
CA LYS A 232 -29.57 0.07 -6.72
C LYS A 232 -29.70 -0.18 -5.22
N GLU A 233 -29.42 -1.40 -4.78
CA GLU A 233 -29.65 -1.81 -3.40
C GLU A 233 -28.35 -2.30 -2.76
N PRO A 234 -28.00 -1.84 -1.54
CA PRO A 234 -26.83 -2.36 -0.84
C PRO A 234 -27.10 -3.77 -0.31
N VAL A 235 -26.08 -4.61 -0.31
CA VAL A 235 -26.15 -5.99 0.16
C VAL A 235 -25.83 -6.03 1.65
N TYR A 236 -26.79 -6.43 2.48
CA TYR A 236 -26.61 -6.62 3.93
C TYR A 236 -27.13 -7.98 4.33
N TRP A 237 -26.32 -8.78 5.03
CA TRP A 237 -26.71 -10.09 5.51
C TRP A 237 -27.34 -9.98 6.90
N ASN A 238 -28.60 -9.56 6.95
CA ASN A 238 -29.35 -9.34 8.20
C ASN A 238 -29.34 -10.57 9.12
N PHE A 239 -29.34 -11.78 8.55
CA PHE A 239 -29.15 -13.02 9.29
C PHE A 239 -27.94 -12.99 10.22
N TYR A 240 -26.81 -12.48 9.73
CA TYR A 240 -25.57 -12.41 10.49
C TYR A 240 -25.67 -11.43 11.66
N LYS A 241 -26.37 -10.30 11.48
CA LYS A 241 -26.68 -9.37 12.56
C LYS A 241 -27.45 -10.05 13.69
N GLU A 242 -28.41 -10.90 13.35
CA GLU A 242 -29.18 -11.65 14.35
C GLU A 242 -28.35 -12.77 15.00
N ILE A 243 -27.40 -13.39 14.29
CA ILE A 243 -26.38 -14.26 14.91
C ILE A 243 -25.54 -13.48 15.92
N ALA A 244 -25.04 -12.31 15.55
CA ALA A 244 -24.22 -11.48 16.44
C ALA A 244 -24.96 -11.13 17.74
N LYS A 245 -26.23 -10.72 17.65
CA LYS A 245 -27.10 -10.51 18.82
C LYS A 245 -27.26 -11.77 19.65
N ALA A 246 -27.59 -12.90 19.01
CA ALA A 246 -27.84 -14.17 19.67
C ALA A 246 -26.62 -14.72 20.39
N VAL A 247 -25.43 -14.62 19.79
CA VAL A 247 -24.16 -15.03 20.41
C VAL A 247 -23.84 -14.11 21.58
N MET A 248 -23.99 -12.80 21.44
CA MET A 248 -23.75 -11.86 22.54
C MET A 248 -24.66 -12.14 23.73
N GLU A 249 -25.96 -12.34 23.50
CA GLU A 249 -26.92 -12.67 24.55
C GLU A 249 -26.56 -13.98 25.25
N TYR A 250 -26.21 -15.02 24.49
CA TYR A 250 -25.79 -16.31 25.03
C TYR A 250 -24.54 -16.17 25.90
N MET A 251 -23.53 -15.42 25.44
CA MET A 251 -22.27 -15.25 26.17
C MET A 251 -22.43 -14.37 27.42
N MET A 252 -23.40 -13.45 27.43
CA MET A 252 -23.69 -12.59 28.58
C MET A 252 -24.58 -13.27 29.63
N THR A 253 -25.50 -14.15 29.22
CA THR A 253 -26.54 -14.72 30.11
C THR A 253 -26.39 -16.22 30.37
N GLY A 254 -25.64 -16.93 29.53
CA GLY A 254 -25.57 -18.39 29.50
C GLY A 254 -26.84 -19.07 28.93
N LYS A 255 -27.89 -18.30 28.58
CA LYS A 255 -29.16 -18.85 28.11
C LYS A 255 -29.11 -19.12 26.60
N GLU A 256 -29.31 -20.39 26.25
CA GLU A 256 -29.37 -20.82 24.84
C GLU A 256 -30.67 -20.31 24.18
N ASN A 257 -30.53 -19.67 23.01
CA ASN A 257 -31.63 -19.26 22.13
C ASN A 257 -31.67 -20.13 20.88
N ASP A 258 -32.76 -20.04 20.11
CA ASP A 258 -33.00 -20.89 18.93
C ASP A 258 -31.89 -20.77 17.87
N ILE A 259 -31.29 -19.58 17.71
CA ILE A 259 -30.19 -19.36 16.77
C ILE A 259 -28.92 -20.09 17.25
N VAL A 260 -28.57 -19.97 18.52
CA VAL A 260 -27.41 -20.66 19.10
C VAL A 260 -27.61 -22.17 19.08
N LYS A 261 -28.82 -22.66 19.38
CA LYS A 261 -29.18 -24.08 19.26
C LYS A 261 -29.00 -24.57 17.84
N MET A 262 -29.56 -23.87 16.86
CA MET A 262 -29.39 -24.16 15.43
C MET A 262 -27.91 -24.19 15.04
N LEU A 263 -27.09 -23.23 15.48
CA LEU A 263 -25.65 -23.20 15.18
C LEU A 263 -24.94 -24.43 15.75
N LYS A 264 -25.24 -24.81 17.00
CA LYS A 264 -24.69 -26.03 17.63
C LYS A 264 -25.12 -27.29 16.89
N GLU A 265 -26.38 -27.41 16.51
CA GLU A 265 -26.92 -28.59 15.81
C GLU A 265 -26.40 -28.70 14.38
N ALA A 266 -26.37 -27.60 13.62
CA ALA A 266 -25.94 -27.59 12.24
C ALA A 266 -24.41 -27.70 12.09
N THR A 267 -23.66 -27.10 13.02
CA THR A 267 -22.22 -26.86 12.83
C THR A 267 -21.32 -27.40 13.95
N GLY A 268 -21.90 -27.76 15.10
CA GLY A 268 -21.15 -28.16 16.29
C GLY A 268 -20.51 -26.99 17.06
N MET A 269 -20.87 -25.75 16.72
CA MET A 269 -20.19 -24.53 17.17
C MET A 269 -21.18 -23.42 17.50
N VAL A 270 -20.79 -22.50 18.39
CA VAL A 270 -21.52 -21.26 18.68
C VAL A 270 -20.92 -20.10 17.90
N THR A 271 -19.60 -20.04 17.84
CA THR A 271 -18.83 -19.04 17.08
C THR A 271 -17.93 -19.73 16.06
N PRO A 272 -17.47 -19.06 15.00
CA PRO A 272 -16.50 -19.67 14.10
C PRO A 272 -15.14 -19.98 14.77
N TYR A 273 -14.87 -19.48 15.99
CA TYR A 273 -13.70 -19.73 16.88
C TYR A 273 -13.76 -21.15 17.46
N ASP A 274 -14.97 -21.66 17.64
CA ASP A 274 -15.18 -23.02 18.13
C ASP A 274 -14.83 -24.06 17.06
N LEU A 275 -14.55 -23.59 15.83
CA LEU A 275 -14.14 -24.44 14.74
C LEU A 275 -12.73 -24.96 14.98
N ASP A 276 -12.60 -26.29 14.94
CA ASP A 276 -11.30 -26.90 14.72
C ASP A 276 -10.83 -26.53 13.30
N TRP A 277 -10.00 -25.50 13.19
CA TRP A 277 -9.43 -25.03 11.94
C TRP A 277 -8.67 -26.13 11.16
N LYS A 278 -8.35 -27.27 11.78
CA LYS A 278 -7.87 -28.48 11.10
C LYS A 278 -8.92 -29.13 10.18
N LYS A 279 -10.20 -28.73 10.27
CA LYS A 279 -11.25 -29.13 9.32
C LYS A 279 -11.49 -28.08 8.25
N TRP A 280 -10.78 -26.96 8.33
CA TRP A 280 -11.09 -25.72 7.62
C TRP A 280 -9.99 -25.24 6.69
N ILE A 281 -8.97 -26.05 6.43
CA ILE A 281 -8.09 -25.65 5.34
C ILE A 281 -8.92 -25.86 4.08
N SER A 282 -9.09 -24.75 3.37
CA SER A 282 -9.67 -24.58 2.05
C SER A 282 -9.45 -25.80 1.14
N PRO A 283 -10.11 -25.94 -0.03
CA PRO A 283 -9.50 -26.69 -1.12
C PRO A 283 -8.04 -26.27 -1.43
N LEU A 284 -7.43 -25.30 -0.73
CA LEU A 284 -5.99 -25.06 -0.59
C LEU A 284 -5.32 -25.86 0.57
N TRP A 285 -5.88 -27.01 0.98
CA TRP A 285 -5.30 -28.02 1.87
C TRP A 285 -4.11 -28.75 1.19
N PRO A 286 -3.04 -28.06 0.72
CA PRO A 286 -1.74 -28.73 0.88
C PRO A 286 -0.50 -27.88 1.15
N ALA A 287 -0.54 -26.56 0.93
CA ALA A 287 0.69 -25.82 0.68
C ALA A 287 1.69 -25.82 1.85
N SER A 288 1.24 -26.04 3.09
CA SER A 288 2.11 -25.99 4.28
C SER A 288 2.36 -27.33 4.98
N GLY A 289 1.85 -28.48 4.51
CA GLY A 289 2.13 -29.73 5.23
C GLY A 289 1.67 -31.08 4.67
N VAL A 290 1.04 -31.15 3.49
CA VAL A 290 0.31 -32.38 3.12
C VAL A 290 1.17 -33.49 2.51
N LEU A 291 2.34 -33.18 1.94
CA LEU A 291 3.31 -34.21 1.54
C LEU A 291 3.63 -35.17 2.70
N ASN A 292 3.57 -34.69 3.94
CA ASN A 292 3.88 -35.48 5.13
C ASN A 292 2.75 -36.46 5.51
N ASN A 293 1.49 -36.11 5.23
CA ASN A 293 0.31 -36.82 5.75
C ASN A 293 0.17 -38.22 5.14
N THR A 294 0.37 -38.29 3.83
CA THR A 294 0.12 -39.51 3.06
C THR A 294 1.37 -40.36 2.99
N ILE A 295 2.56 -39.77 2.86
CA ILE A 295 3.81 -40.53 2.78
C ILE A 295 4.17 -41.17 4.12
N LEU A 296 4.23 -40.40 5.22
CA LEU A 296 4.56 -40.98 6.53
C LEU A 296 3.51 -42.00 6.96
N GLY A 297 2.23 -41.71 6.68
CA GLY A 297 1.13 -42.65 6.90
C GLY A 297 1.30 -43.96 6.12
N LYS A 298 1.55 -43.89 4.80
CA LYS A 298 1.80 -45.06 3.93
C LYS A 298 3.03 -45.87 4.36
N LEU A 299 4.06 -45.20 4.88
CA LEU A 299 5.28 -45.84 5.40
C LEU A 299 5.13 -46.37 6.84
N GLY A 300 3.99 -46.13 7.51
CA GLY A 300 3.79 -46.48 8.91
C GLY A 300 4.66 -45.68 9.89
N ILE A 301 5.28 -44.59 9.43
CA ILE A 301 6.17 -43.74 10.24
C ILE A 301 5.33 -42.79 11.08
N LYS A 302 5.58 -42.76 12.38
CA LYS A 302 5.01 -41.79 13.32
C LYS A 302 6.13 -41.08 14.05
N ILE A 303 5.93 -39.79 14.33
CA ILE A 303 6.90 -38.93 15.00
C ILE A 303 6.26 -38.43 16.29
N THR A 304 6.95 -38.63 17.42
CA THR A 304 6.54 -38.04 18.70
C THR A 304 7.15 -36.65 18.82
N ILE A 305 6.30 -35.65 19.02
CA ILE A 305 6.69 -34.25 19.21
C ILE A 305 6.00 -33.67 20.45
N ALA A 306 6.64 -32.70 21.08
CA ALA A 306 6.09 -31.92 22.19
C ALA A 306 5.82 -30.48 21.73
N ALA A 307 4.68 -29.91 22.10
CA ALA A 307 4.40 -28.49 21.93
C ALA A 307 4.92 -27.66 23.12
N MET A 308 4.94 -26.33 22.96
CA MET A 308 5.42 -25.40 23.98
C MET A 308 4.60 -25.43 25.29
N ASP A 309 3.34 -25.87 25.23
CA ASP A 309 2.49 -26.06 26.41
C ASP A 309 2.74 -27.40 27.12
N GLY A 310 3.74 -28.17 26.68
CA GLY A 310 4.09 -29.48 27.21
C GLY A 310 3.26 -30.64 26.68
N THR A 311 2.26 -30.39 25.81
CA THR A 311 1.48 -31.47 25.20
C THR A 311 2.36 -32.31 24.29
N VAL A 312 2.45 -33.60 24.57
CA VAL A 312 3.20 -34.58 23.75
C VAL A 312 2.22 -35.41 22.94
N ALA A 313 2.45 -35.53 21.63
CA ALA A 313 1.66 -36.40 20.77
C ALA A 313 2.51 -37.14 19.73
N THR A 314 2.14 -38.39 19.47
CA THR A 314 2.69 -39.22 18.39
C THR A 314 1.83 -39.07 17.16
N VAL A 315 2.35 -38.39 16.14
CA VAL A 315 1.60 -37.98 14.94
C VAL A 315 2.31 -38.42 13.66
N SER A 316 1.54 -38.75 12.62
CA SER A 316 2.05 -38.90 11.24
C SER A 316 1.89 -37.61 10.41
N ASN A 317 1.31 -36.58 11.01
CA ASN A 317 1.00 -35.28 10.41
C ASN A 317 1.13 -34.21 11.50
N VAL A 318 1.95 -33.18 11.28
CA VAL A 318 2.11 -32.08 12.25
C VAL A 318 0.78 -31.39 12.57
N MET A 319 -0.11 -31.29 11.59
CA MET A 319 -1.43 -30.69 11.75
C MET A 319 -2.38 -31.53 12.60
N SER A 320 -2.10 -32.82 12.82
CA SER A 320 -2.90 -33.63 13.74
C SER A 320 -2.53 -33.41 15.21
N HIS A 321 -1.43 -32.72 15.51
CA HIS A 321 -1.01 -32.42 16.89
C HIS A 321 -2.13 -31.72 17.68
N PRO A 322 -2.50 -32.17 18.90
CA PRO A 322 -3.68 -31.68 19.61
C PRO A 322 -3.73 -30.18 19.86
N THR A 323 -2.58 -29.51 19.94
CA THR A 323 -2.46 -28.07 20.22
C THR A 323 -2.32 -27.22 18.95
N PHE A 324 -2.11 -27.85 17.79
CA PHE A 324 -2.00 -27.14 16.53
C PHE A 324 -3.39 -26.70 16.07
N ARG A 325 -3.67 -25.40 16.08
CA ARG A 325 -5.00 -24.82 15.81
C ARG A 325 -5.07 -23.95 14.56
N ASN A 326 -4.06 -23.99 13.68
CA ASN A 326 -4.00 -23.17 12.45
C ASN A 326 -4.24 -21.67 12.70
N ALA A 327 -3.73 -21.10 13.81
CA ALA A 327 -3.92 -19.68 14.12
C ALA A 327 -3.41 -18.74 13.01
N TYR A 328 -2.45 -19.20 12.19
CA TYR A 328 -1.99 -18.47 11.01
C TYR A 328 -3.11 -18.19 10.00
N VAL A 329 -4.20 -18.95 9.96
CA VAL A 329 -5.33 -18.68 9.04
C VAL A 329 -5.93 -17.30 9.33
N TYR A 330 -6.01 -16.93 10.61
CA TYR A 330 -6.46 -15.60 11.02
C TYR A 330 -5.46 -14.53 10.56
N HIS A 331 -4.18 -14.72 10.85
CA HIS A 331 -3.10 -13.77 10.52
C HIS A 331 -2.58 -13.84 9.07
N ALA A 332 -3.15 -14.68 8.21
CA ALA A 332 -2.77 -14.81 6.81
C ALA A 332 -4.00 -14.62 5.91
N CYS A 333 -4.82 -15.67 5.74
CA CYS A 333 -5.95 -15.63 4.81
C CYS A 333 -6.97 -14.55 5.21
N LEU A 334 -7.32 -14.48 6.50
CA LEU A 334 -8.38 -13.58 6.97
C LEU A 334 -7.93 -12.12 7.07
N GLU A 335 -6.63 -11.83 7.17
CA GLU A 335 -6.14 -10.46 7.06
C GLU A 335 -6.47 -9.83 5.71
N CYS A 336 -6.47 -10.63 4.63
CA CYS A 336 -6.82 -10.17 3.29
C CYS A 336 -8.32 -10.36 2.98
N HIS A 337 -8.86 -11.57 3.23
CA HIS A 337 -10.24 -11.93 2.87
C HIS A 337 -11.29 -11.34 3.81
N GLY A 338 -10.90 -11.03 5.04
CA GLY A 338 -11.79 -10.54 6.09
C GLY A 338 -12.27 -11.64 7.02
N ALA A 339 -12.34 -11.30 8.30
CA ALA A 339 -12.95 -12.13 9.34
C ALA A 339 -14.43 -11.77 9.53
N ALA A 340 -15.16 -12.66 10.20
CA ALA A 340 -16.48 -12.35 10.71
C ALA A 340 -16.29 -11.60 12.06
N VAL A 341 -17.01 -10.52 12.34
CA VAL A 341 -16.85 -9.76 13.59
C VAL A 341 -18.07 -9.98 14.46
N ILE A 342 -17.87 -10.60 15.63
CA ILE A 342 -18.97 -10.99 16.53
C ILE A 342 -18.76 -10.36 17.91
N PRO A 343 -19.66 -9.48 18.38
CA PRO A 343 -19.68 -9.05 19.76
C PRO A 343 -20.08 -10.23 20.65
N TYR A 344 -19.34 -10.45 21.73
CA TYR A 344 -19.61 -11.54 22.68
C TYR A 344 -19.69 -11.09 24.14
N GLY A 345 -19.50 -9.80 24.41
CA GLY A 345 -19.73 -9.24 25.73
C GLY A 345 -19.18 -7.84 25.86
N TYR A 346 -19.08 -7.37 27.11
CA TYR A 346 -18.51 -6.07 27.45
C TYR A 346 -17.38 -6.21 28.46
N ALA A 347 -16.48 -5.23 28.48
CA ALA A 347 -15.49 -5.02 29.51
C ALA A 347 -15.53 -3.56 29.96
N GLU A 348 -14.96 -3.29 31.13
CA GLU A 348 -14.65 -1.94 31.58
C GLU A 348 -13.14 -1.76 31.49
N ASP A 349 -12.71 -0.63 30.92
CA ASP A 349 -11.30 -0.26 30.94
C ASP A 349 -10.87 0.02 32.39
N PRO A 350 -9.82 -0.64 32.89
CA PRO A 350 -9.44 -0.55 34.30
C PRO A 350 -8.94 0.84 34.69
N THR A 351 -8.40 1.61 33.73
CA THR A 351 -7.75 2.91 33.93
C THR A 351 -8.75 4.06 33.84
N TYR A 352 -9.53 4.10 32.76
CA TYR A 352 -10.42 5.21 32.41
C TYR A 352 -11.89 4.96 32.80
N LYS A 353 -12.23 3.76 33.27
CA LYS A 353 -13.59 3.38 33.71
C LYS A 353 -14.66 3.55 32.64
N VAL A 354 -14.27 3.40 31.37
CA VAL A 354 -15.17 3.42 30.22
C VAL A 354 -15.53 2.01 29.80
N LYS A 355 -16.78 1.79 29.36
CA LYS A 355 -17.19 0.49 28.82
C LYS A 355 -16.67 0.32 27.40
N ILE A 356 -16.21 -0.89 27.10
CA ILE A 356 -15.76 -1.34 25.79
C ILE A 356 -16.47 -2.64 25.41
N VAL A 357 -16.69 -2.84 24.11
CA VAL A 357 -17.26 -4.08 23.58
C VAL A 357 -16.15 -5.12 23.38
N LYS A 358 -16.40 -6.36 23.79
CA LYS A 358 -15.55 -7.50 23.47
C LYS A 358 -15.95 -8.05 22.12
N LEU A 359 -15.03 -7.97 21.17
CA LEU A 359 -15.23 -8.39 19.80
C LEU A 359 -14.35 -9.60 19.51
N TRP A 360 -14.94 -10.56 18.82
CA TRP A 360 -14.23 -11.67 18.23
C TRP A 360 -14.03 -11.38 16.74
N GLY A 361 -12.92 -11.86 16.17
CA GLY A 361 -12.56 -11.59 14.77
C GLY A 361 -12.05 -10.17 14.52
N TRP A 362 -11.80 -9.38 15.56
CA TRP A 362 -11.25 -8.02 15.53
C TRP A 362 -9.95 -7.94 16.34
N PRO A 363 -8.91 -7.19 15.92
CA PRO A 363 -8.85 -6.30 14.74
C PRO A 363 -8.74 -7.06 13.42
N ASN A 364 -9.49 -6.61 12.41
CA ASN A 364 -9.38 -7.14 11.06
C ASN A 364 -9.76 -6.08 10.03
N ASN A 365 -8.97 -6.01 8.95
CA ASN A 365 -9.17 -5.03 7.88
C ASN A 365 -9.27 -5.68 6.49
N GLY A 366 -9.50 -6.99 6.44
CA GLY A 366 -9.65 -7.70 5.18
C GLY A 366 -10.88 -7.26 4.42
N ALA A 367 -10.78 -7.23 3.10
CA ALA A 367 -11.70 -6.52 2.22
C ALA A 367 -13.15 -7.03 2.32
N GLY A 368 -13.34 -8.30 2.73
CA GLY A 368 -14.63 -8.98 2.86
C GLY A 368 -15.15 -9.15 4.26
N ARG A 369 -14.61 -8.40 5.23
CA ARG A 369 -15.05 -8.48 6.63
C ARG A 369 -16.57 -8.45 6.76
N ILE A 370 -17.12 -9.32 7.60
CA ILE A 370 -18.55 -9.35 7.92
C ILE A 370 -18.71 -8.61 9.25
N ASP A 371 -19.36 -7.46 9.22
CA ASP A 371 -19.51 -6.58 10.38
C ASP A 371 -20.71 -6.97 11.27
N PRO A 372 -20.73 -6.52 12.55
CA PRO A 372 -21.79 -6.88 13.50
C PRO A 372 -23.21 -6.48 13.09
N ASP A 373 -23.34 -5.45 12.26
CA ASP A 373 -24.62 -4.96 11.72
C ASP A 373 -25.11 -5.74 10.49
N GLY A 374 -24.38 -6.79 10.10
CA GLY A 374 -24.64 -7.62 8.93
C GLY A 374 -24.15 -6.99 7.62
N SER A 375 -23.49 -5.83 7.65
CA SER A 375 -22.83 -5.32 6.45
C SER A 375 -21.61 -6.18 6.11
N ILE A 376 -21.41 -6.35 4.82
CA ILE A 376 -20.29 -7.12 4.26
C ILE A 376 -19.37 -6.19 3.48
N GLY A 377 -18.08 -6.43 3.61
CA GLY A 377 -17.01 -5.62 3.06
C GLY A 377 -16.62 -4.45 3.94
N THR A 378 -15.34 -4.07 3.90
CA THR A 378 -14.80 -2.98 4.72
C THR A 378 -14.32 -1.79 3.90
N CYS A 379 -14.62 -0.58 4.37
CA CYS A 379 -14.18 0.66 3.72
C CYS A 379 -12.73 1.03 4.06
N THR A 380 -12.10 0.42 5.06
CA THR A 380 -10.76 0.81 5.50
C THR A 380 -9.62 -0.02 4.90
N ALA A 381 -9.92 -0.95 3.99
CA ALA A 381 -8.91 -1.80 3.34
C ALA A 381 -7.93 -0.99 2.47
N CYS A 382 -8.43 0.01 1.72
CA CYS A 382 -7.61 0.78 0.76
C CYS A 382 -7.25 2.19 1.27
N HIS A 383 -8.14 2.83 2.03
CA HIS A 383 -7.85 4.10 2.69
C HIS A 383 -8.08 3.94 4.21
N PRO A 384 -7.07 3.41 4.92
CA PRO A 384 -7.10 3.23 6.36
C PRO A 384 -7.63 4.42 7.15
N ARG A 385 -8.33 4.07 8.24
CA ARG A 385 -8.65 5.01 9.31
C ARG A 385 -7.34 5.46 10.01
N HIS A 386 -7.23 6.67 10.56
CA HIS A 386 -8.28 7.71 10.63
C HIS A 386 -8.09 8.85 9.64
N MET A 387 -7.10 8.75 8.75
CA MET A 387 -6.85 9.76 7.72
C MET A 387 -7.80 9.60 6.51
N PHE A 388 -8.19 8.37 6.15
CA PHE A 388 -9.04 8.07 5.00
C PHE A 388 -8.55 8.75 3.71
N SER A 389 -7.24 8.69 3.47
CA SER A 389 -6.58 9.45 2.41
C SER A 389 -6.86 8.85 1.03
N VAL A 390 -7.31 9.69 0.08
CA VAL A 390 -7.44 9.29 -1.32
C VAL A 390 -6.07 9.07 -1.97
N LYS A 391 -5.03 9.78 -1.52
CA LYS A 391 -3.64 9.51 -1.91
C LYS A 391 -3.28 8.06 -1.58
N GLN A 392 -3.47 7.66 -0.33
CA GLN A 392 -3.16 6.28 0.09
C GLN A 392 -3.97 5.24 -0.69
N ALA A 393 -5.24 5.50 -0.98
CA ALA A 393 -6.07 4.63 -1.83
C ALA A 393 -5.57 4.52 -3.28
N ARG A 394 -4.86 5.53 -3.79
CA ARG A 394 -4.35 5.58 -5.15
C ARG A 394 -2.93 5.04 -5.29
N GLU A 395 -2.17 5.04 -4.21
CA GLU A 395 -0.82 4.48 -4.17
C GLU A 395 -0.87 2.94 -4.32
N PRO A 396 0.00 2.34 -5.15
CA PRO A 396 0.04 0.89 -5.37
C PRO A 396 0.19 0.07 -4.08
N TRP A 397 0.93 0.60 -3.11
CA TRP A 397 1.28 -0.07 -1.86
C TRP A 397 0.07 -0.46 -1.00
N THR A 398 -1.04 0.29 -1.04
CA THR A 398 -2.24 -0.13 -0.29
C THR A 398 -2.86 -1.40 -0.86
N CYS A 399 -2.74 -1.62 -2.18
CA CYS A 399 -3.17 -2.86 -2.82
C CYS A 399 -2.21 -4.00 -2.48
N GLY A 400 -0.90 -3.68 -2.42
CA GLY A 400 0.18 -4.60 -2.09
C GLY A 400 0.10 -5.23 -0.70
N GLN A 401 -0.76 -4.76 0.21
CA GLN A 401 -1.06 -5.48 1.46
C GLN A 401 -1.62 -6.89 1.18
N CYS A 402 -2.45 -7.03 0.14
CA CYS A 402 -3.19 -8.28 -0.15
C CYS A 402 -2.88 -8.85 -1.54
N HIS A 403 -2.55 -8.00 -2.51
CA HIS A 403 -2.27 -8.39 -3.89
C HIS A 403 -0.77 -8.57 -4.14
N LEU A 404 -0.20 -9.57 -3.46
CA LEU A 404 1.22 -9.90 -3.46
C LEU A 404 1.44 -11.42 -3.44
N GLY A 405 2.70 -11.82 -3.57
CA GLY A 405 3.14 -13.18 -3.32
C GLY A 405 2.82 -14.17 -4.44
N TYR A 406 2.89 -15.47 -4.14
CA TYR A 406 2.98 -16.48 -5.20
C TYR A 406 1.71 -16.68 -6.03
N ASP A 407 0.53 -16.41 -5.46
CA ASP A 407 -0.73 -16.75 -6.11
C ASP A 407 -1.40 -15.54 -6.79
N HIS A 408 -1.10 -14.32 -6.40
CA HIS A 408 -1.54 -13.13 -7.13
C HIS A 408 -0.58 -11.94 -6.90
N PRO A 409 0.64 -12.00 -7.48
CA PRO A 409 1.69 -11.00 -7.27
C PRO A 409 1.43 -9.71 -8.07
N HIS A 410 0.30 -9.05 -7.86
CA HIS A 410 -0.05 -7.89 -8.68
C HIS A 410 0.85 -6.70 -8.39
N ILE A 411 1.28 -6.51 -7.13
CA ILE A 411 2.20 -5.44 -6.79
C ILE A 411 3.57 -5.67 -7.41
N GLU A 412 4.12 -6.88 -7.36
CA GLU A 412 5.43 -7.19 -7.95
C GLU A 412 5.39 -7.10 -9.49
N ILE A 413 4.28 -7.55 -10.11
CA ILE A 413 4.05 -7.37 -11.55
C ILE A 413 3.98 -5.87 -11.91
N TYR A 414 3.30 -5.08 -11.08
CA TYR A 414 3.21 -3.64 -11.29
C TYR A 414 4.58 -2.97 -11.18
N GLU A 415 5.33 -3.28 -10.13
CA GLU A 415 6.68 -2.77 -9.86
C GLU A 415 7.64 -3.07 -11.00
N GLU A 416 7.60 -4.25 -11.62
CA GLU A 416 8.49 -4.53 -12.77
C GLU A 416 8.04 -3.87 -14.07
N SER A 417 6.75 -3.51 -14.16
CA SER A 417 6.19 -2.92 -15.36
C SER A 417 6.72 -1.50 -15.58
N LYS A 418 6.68 -1.02 -16.83
CA LYS A 418 7.01 0.39 -17.10
C LYS A 418 6.09 1.37 -16.38
N HIS A 419 4.88 0.98 -16.01
CA HIS A 419 3.99 1.84 -15.22
C HIS A 419 4.51 2.03 -13.79
N GLY A 420 4.93 0.94 -13.12
CA GLY A 420 5.54 0.99 -11.79
C GLY A 420 6.85 1.76 -11.79
N ASN A 421 7.74 1.49 -12.75
CA ASN A 421 9.02 2.20 -12.85
C ASN A 421 8.86 3.73 -12.97
N ILE A 422 7.83 4.20 -13.70
CA ILE A 422 7.56 5.64 -13.85
C ILE A 422 6.93 6.19 -12.56
N TYR A 423 6.05 5.45 -11.91
CA TYR A 423 5.54 5.80 -10.59
C TYR A 423 6.67 5.95 -9.56
N ASP A 424 7.61 5.01 -9.50
CA ASP A 424 8.74 5.09 -8.55
C ASP A 424 9.65 6.30 -8.85
N ALA A 425 9.79 6.66 -10.13
CA ALA A 425 10.63 7.78 -10.54
C ALA A 425 9.99 9.16 -10.31
N TYR A 426 8.66 9.28 -10.46
CA TYR A 426 7.99 10.59 -10.53
C TYR A 426 6.77 10.73 -9.61
N GLY A 427 6.36 9.66 -8.91
CA GLY A 427 5.14 9.62 -8.12
C GLY A 427 5.08 10.66 -7.00
N GLU A 428 6.24 11.08 -6.46
CA GLU A 428 6.31 12.14 -5.45
C GLU A 428 5.89 13.51 -6.00
N GLU A 429 6.02 13.74 -7.31
CA GLU A 429 5.67 15.01 -7.97
C GLU A 429 4.17 15.08 -8.35
N TRP A 430 3.43 13.98 -8.20
CA TRP A 430 2.04 13.89 -8.63
C TRP A 430 1.07 14.58 -7.66
N ASN A 431 -0.03 15.09 -8.21
CA ASN A 431 -1.11 15.66 -7.42
C ASN A 431 -2.12 14.58 -7.01
N TRP A 432 -1.82 13.88 -5.92
CA TRP A 432 -2.61 12.75 -5.43
C TRP A 432 -4.02 13.08 -4.92
N GLU A 433 -4.27 14.33 -4.54
CA GLU A 433 -5.52 14.76 -3.87
C GLU A 433 -6.57 15.27 -4.86
N GLN A 434 -6.22 15.44 -6.14
CA GLN A 434 -7.13 15.98 -7.16
C GLN A 434 -8.23 14.98 -7.53
N ILE A 435 -9.50 15.42 -7.50
CA ILE A 435 -10.68 14.62 -7.81
C ILE A 435 -11.60 15.44 -8.75
N PRO A 436 -11.95 14.94 -9.95
CA PRO A 436 -11.43 13.74 -10.61
C PRO A 436 -9.94 13.88 -10.98
N TRP A 437 -9.25 12.76 -11.23
CA TRP A 437 -7.81 12.75 -11.53
C TRP A 437 -7.58 12.94 -13.03
N ARG A 438 -6.61 13.78 -13.44
CA ARG A 438 -6.38 14.14 -14.86
C ARG A 438 -5.05 13.56 -15.35
N PRO A 439 -5.09 12.51 -16.20
CA PRO A 439 -3.88 11.94 -16.79
C PRO A 439 -3.07 13.00 -17.58
N GLY A 440 -1.76 13.01 -17.40
CA GLY A 440 -0.84 13.96 -18.03
C GLY A 440 -0.75 15.33 -17.35
N ILE A 441 -1.63 15.64 -16.40
CA ILE A 441 -1.60 16.90 -15.61
C ILE A 441 -1.33 16.61 -14.14
N ASP A 442 -2.09 15.69 -13.55
CA ASP A 442 -1.97 15.35 -12.13
C ASP A 442 -1.05 14.15 -11.90
N PHE A 443 -0.84 13.31 -12.92
CA PHE A 443 0.05 12.13 -12.90
C PHE A 443 0.42 11.71 -14.34
N ASN A 444 1.51 10.97 -14.54
CA ASN A 444 1.98 10.55 -15.87
C ASN A 444 2.14 9.03 -16.07
N ALA A 445 1.85 8.20 -15.07
CA ALA A 445 1.72 6.75 -15.22
C ALA A 445 0.54 6.20 -14.41
N PRO A 446 -0.15 5.15 -14.88
CA PRO A 446 -1.26 4.58 -14.12
C PRO A 446 -0.77 3.85 -12.87
N THR A 447 -1.58 3.86 -11.82
CA THR A 447 -1.48 2.95 -10.67
C THR A 447 -2.59 1.91 -10.73
N CYS A 448 -2.62 0.99 -9.76
CA CYS A 448 -3.72 0.05 -9.53
C CYS A 448 -5.08 0.78 -9.54
N ALA A 449 -5.19 1.88 -8.80
CA ALA A 449 -6.42 2.65 -8.69
C ALA A 449 -6.78 3.36 -10.01
N THR A 450 -5.80 3.85 -10.79
CA THR A 450 -6.08 4.44 -12.11
C THR A 450 -6.83 3.46 -13.01
N CYS A 451 -6.34 2.22 -13.07
CA CYS A 451 -6.90 1.17 -13.91
C CYS A 451 -8.22 0.61 -13.38
N HIS A 452 -8.36 0.45 -12.06
CA HIS A 452 -9.48 -0.33 -11.51
C HIS A 452 -10.59 0.47 -10.82
N MET A 453 -10.34 1.70 -10.35
CA MET A 453 -11.28 2.40 -9.44
C MET A 453 -11.50 3.88 -9.73
N SER A 454 -10.45 4.60 -10.12
CA SER A 454 -10.44 6.07 -10.12
C SER A 454 -11.35 6.66 -11.19
N ALA A 455 -11.95 7.81 -10.86
CA ALA A 455 -12.57 8.69 -11.84
C ALA A 455 -11.47 9.46 -12.59
N LEU A 456 -11.48 9.36 -13.92
CA LEU A 456 -10.50 10.03 -14.79
C LEU A 456 -11.18 11.07 -15.65
N ALA A 457 -10.56 12.24 -15.74
CA ALA A 457 -11.06 13.38 -16.49
C ALA A 457 -10.03 13.93 -17.49
N ASP A 458 -10.53 14.67 -18.48
CA ASP A 458 -9.66 15.45 -19.37
C ASP A 458 -9.08 16.69 -18.66
N LYS A 459 -8.32 17.50 -19.41
CA LYS A 459 -7.71 18.73 -18.90
C LYS A 459 -8.71 19.75 -18.33
N ASP A 460 -9.94 19.73 -18.83
CA ASP A 460 -11.00 20.68 -18.48
C ASP A 460 -11.88 20.13 -17.33
N GLY A 461 -11.61 18.90 -16.87
CA GLY A 461 -12.33 18.26 -15.77
C GLY A 461 -13.55 17.47 -16.22
N ASN A 462 -13.77 17.24 -17.52
CA ASN A 462 -14.86 16.41 -17.99
C ASN A 462 -14.56 14.93 -17.73
N ILE A 463 -15.48 14.23 -17.08
CA ILE A 463 -15.34 12.80 -16.75
C ILE A 463 -15.34 11.96 -18.04
N ILE A 464 -14.28 11.17 -18.24
CA ILE A 464 -14.15 10.22 -19.35
C ILE A 464 -14.35 8.79 -18.86
N VAL A 465 -13.78 8.48 -17.69
CA VAL A 465 -13.96 7.20 -17.01
C VAL A 465 -14.56 7.48 -15.64
N PRO A 466 -15.78 6.99 -15.35
CA PRO A 466 -16.40 7.20 -14.06
C PRO A 466 -15.64 6.43 -12.98
N GLY A 467 -15.55 7.03 -11.79
CA GLY A 467 -15.01 6.34 -10.61
C GLY A 467 -15.99 5.29 -10.11
N THR A 468 -15.46 4.19 -9.59
CA THR A 468 -16.26 3.09 -9.08
C THR A 468 -15.56 2.32 -7.95
N HIS A 469 -16.36 1.83 -7.00
CA HIS A 469 -15.96 0.80 -6.03
C HIS A 469 -16.44 -0.59 -6.44
N ASP A 470 -17.04 -0.73 -7.63
CA ASP A 470 -17.40 -2.00 -8.21
C ASP A 470 -16.25 -2.51 -9.09
N LEU A 471 -15.37 -3.28 -8.46
CA LEU A 471 -14.14 -3.78 -9.07
C LEU A 471 -14.38 -4.75 -10.24
N VAL A 472 -15.63 -5.17 -10.49
CA VAL A 472 -15.97 -6.02 -11.64
C VAL A 472 -16.15 -5.19 -12.91
N LYS A 473 -16.46 -3.88 -12.82
CA LYS A 473 -16.79 -3.02 -13.98
C LYS A 473 -15.72 -2.92 -15.05
N ARG A 474 -14.47 -3.29 -14.75
CA ARG A 474 -13.34 -3.23 -15.71
C ARG A 474 -12.67 -4.59 -15.92
N LEU A 475 -13.27 -5.67 -15.42
CA LEU A 475 -12.74 -7.03 -15.52
C LEU A 475 -13.55 -7.87 -16.52
N VAL A 476 -12.84 -8.61 -17.37
CA VAL A 476 -13.46 -9.52 -18.33
C VAL A 476 -13.05 -10.98 -18.17
N TRP A 477 -11.90 -11.23 -17.57
CA TRP A 477 -11.40 -12.55 -17.25
C TRP A 477 -11.40 -12.76 -15.74
N ASP A 478 -11.75 -13.97 -15.33
CA ASP A 478 -11.36 -14.53 -14.05
C ASP A 478 -10.04 -15.30 -14.24
N GLN A 479 -9.00 -14.81 -13.58
CA GLN A 479 -7.65 -15.37 -13.66
C GLN A 479 -7.25 -16.13 -12.39
N MET A 480 -8.16 -16.25 -11.41
CA MET A 480 -7.85 -16.84 -10.10
C MET A 480 -8.22 -18.31 -10.02
N HIS A 481 -9.03 -18.81 -10.96
CA HIS A 481 -9.48 -20.20 -10.98
C HIS A 481 -8.58 -21.13 -11.81
N PHE A 482 -8.80 -22.43 -11.63
CA PHE A 482 -8.10 -23.52 -12.34
C PHE A 482 -8.01 -23.26 -13.85
N PHE A 483 -9.17 -22.90 -14.41
CA PHE A 483 -9.38 -22.56 -15.80
C PHE A 483 -9.80 -21.10 -15.89
N SER A 484 -9.41 -20.46 -16.98
CA SER A 484 -9.81 -19.08 -17.24
C SER A 484 -11.26 -19.08 -17.70
N HIS A 485 -12.08 -18.22 -17.12
CA HIS A 485 -13.48 -18.05 -17.54
C HIS A 485 -13.87 -16.57 -17.59
N PRO A 486 -14.96 -16.23 -18.30
CA PRO A 486 -15.45 -14.85 -18.31
C PRO A 486 -15.79 -14.38 -16.89
N LYS A 487 -15.46 -13.13 -16.56
CA LYS A 487 -15.70 -12.58 -15.22
C LYS A 487 -17.22 -12.49 -14.96
N PRO A 488 -17.74 -13.10 -13.88
CA PRO A 488 -19.16 -13.06 -13.62
C PRO A 488 -19.61 -11.72 -13.04
N VAL A 489 -20.85 -11.33 -13.36
CA VAL A 489 -21.51 -10.08 -12.94
C VAL A 489 -22.00 -10.15 -11.48
N ILE A 490 -22.08 -11.33 -10.89
CA ILE A 490 -22.38 -11.55 -9.46
C ILE A 490 -21.16 -12.20 -8.80
N PRO A 491 -20.81 -11.86 -7.55
CA PRO A 491 -19.76 -12.53 -6.78
C PRO A 491 -19.87 -14.06 -6.74
N ASP A 492 -18.71 -14.71 -6.71
CA ASP A 492 -18.40 -16.07 -7.17
C ASP A 492 -19.22 -17.27 -6.65
N ASN A 493 -19.03 -18.37 -7.41
CA ASN A 493 -19.14 -19.82 -7.18
C ASN A 493 -19.63 -20.38 -5.86
N PHE A 494 -19.29 -19.83 -4.70
CA PHE A 494 -19.70 -20.45 -3.44
C PHE A 494 -21.20 -20.31 -3.19
N GLN A 495 -21.75 -19.12 -3.47
CA GLN A 495 -23.18 -18.86 -3.33
C GLN A 495 -23.93 -19.68 -4.38
N THR A 496 -23.58 -19.55 -5.66
CA THR A 496 -24.23 -20.26 -6.77
C THR A 496 -24.09 -21.80 -6.67
N ALA A 497 -22.90 -22.35 -6.36
CA ALA A 497 -22.70 -23.79 -6.19
C ALA A 497 -23.43 -24.37 -4.97
N THR A 498 -23.52 -23.60 -3.87
CA THR A 498 -24.27 -24.04 -2.69
C THR A 498 -25.77 -23.91 -2.91
N PHE A 499 -26.24 -22.88 -3.61
CA PHE A 499 -27.66 -22.67 -3.93
C PHE A 499 -28.22 -23.65 -4.95
N LEU A 500 -27.44 -24.02 -5.96
CA LEU A 500 -27.97 -24.64 -7.18
C LEU A 500 -27.21 -25.93 -7.55
N LYS A 501 -26.43 -26.49 -6.61
CA LYS A 501 -25.60 -27.69 -6.81
C LYS A 501 -24.65 -27.60 -8.02
N PHE A 502 -24.35 -26.39 -8.51
CA PHE A 502 -23.41 -26.21 -9.61
C PHE A 502 -22.03 -26.73 -9.22
N SER A 503 -21.38 -27.38 -10.17
CA SER A 503 -19.97 -27.71 -10.06
C SER A 503 -19.24 -27.05 -11.22
N MET A 504 -18.87 -25.77 -11.03
CA MET A 504 -17.92 -25.09 -11.94
C MET A 504 -16.61 -25.88 -12.04
N LEU A 505 -16.24 -26.60 -10.96
CA LEU A 505 -15.14 -27.58 -10.91
C LEU A 505 -15.25 -28.72 -11.94
N LYS A 506 -16.46 -29.00 -12.44
CA LYS A 506 -16.73 -30.04 -13.46
C LYS A 506 -17.09 -29.45 -14.82
N GLY A 507 -17.12 -28.12 -14.97
CA GLY A 507 -17.50 -27.46 -16.22
C GLY A 507 -18.92 -27.80 -16.72
N LYS A 508 -19.85 -28.16 -15.83
CA LYS A 508 -21.24 -28.52 -16.20
C LYS A 508 -22.25 -27.56 -15.60
N TYR A 509 -23.11 -27.01 -16.46
CA TYR A 509 -24.27 -26.20 -16.11
C TYR A 509 -25.54 -27.10 -16.04
N PRO A 510 -26.33 -27.06 -14.96
CA PRO A 510 -27.67 -27.64 -14.89
C PRO A 510 -28.65 -26.95 -15.88
N GLU A 511 -29.45 -27.75 -16.59
CA GLU A 511 -30.40 -27.30 -17.63
C GLU A 511 -31.59 -26.49 -17.08
N ASP A 512 -31.95 -26.71 -15.82
CA ASP A 512 -33.06 -26.09 -15.10
C ASP A 512 -32.82 -24.59 -14.85
N VAL A 513 -31.59 -24.20 -14.54
CA VAL A 513 -31.23 -22.78 -14.33
C VAL A 513 -31.23 -22.00 -15.65
N MET A 514 -30.81 -22.63 -16.74
CA MET A 514 -30.88 -22.03 -18.08
C MET A 514 -32.34 -21.81 -18.53
N LYS A 515 -33.22 -22.79 -18.26
CA LYS A 515 -34.66 -22.66 -18.52
C LYS A 515 -35.34 -21.58 -17.66
N ALA A 516 -34.97 -21.46 -16.39
CA ALA A 516 -35.53 -20.45 -15.49
C ALA A 516 -35.19 -19.01 -15.94
N TYR A 517 -34.00 -18.79 -16.50
CA TYR A 517 -33.61 -17.50 -17.10
C TYR A 517 -34.48 -17.12 -18.29
N GLU A 518 -34.64 -18.06 -19.25
CA GLU A 518 -35.44 -17.83 -20.46
C GLU A 518 -36.89 -17.47 -20.15
N GLN A 519 -37.41 -17.94 -19.00
CA GLN A 519 -38.78 -17.69 -18.55
C GLN A 519 -38.96 -16.43 -17.71
N THR A 520 -37.96 -16.06 -16.90
CA THR A 520 -38.12 -15.01 -15.87
C THR A 520 -37.35 -13.71 -16.18
N GLY A 521 -36.38 -13.75 -17.10
CA GLY A 521 -35.47 -12.64 -17.35
C GLY A 521 -34.54 -12.29 -16.16
N ARG A 522 -34.51 -13.12 -15.12
CA ARG A 522 -33.66 -12.96 -13.94
C ARG A 522 -32.69 -14.13 -13.84
N TYR A 523 -31.45 -13.88 -14.30
CA TYR A 523 -30.21 -14.67 -14.20
C TYR A 523 -30.26 -16.19 -14.57
N PRO A 524 -29.24 -16.72 -15.28
CA PRO A 524 -27.87 -16.21 -15.30
C PRO A 524 -27.31 -15.71 -16.64
N VAL A 525 -26.47 -14.70 -16.46
CA VAL A 525 -25.62 -13.96 -17.39
C VAL A 525 -24.26 -14.67 -17.45
N PHE A 526 -24.05 -15.59 -18.39
CA PHE A 526 -22.73 -16.24 -18.56
C PHE A 526 -22.23 -16.36 -20.01
N MET A 527 -22.93 -15.78 -20.99
CA MET A 527 -22.61 -16.00 -22.42
C MET A 527 -22.14 -14.71 -23.12
N GLY A 528 -21.23 -13.99 -22.47
CA GLY A 528 -20.69 -12.74 -22.99
C GLY A 528 -19.37 -12.89 -23.73
N LEU A 529 -18.88 -14.10 -24.02
CA LEU A 529 -17.54 -14.32 -24.57
C LEU A 529 -17.55 -15.42 -25.62
N LYS A 530 -16.94 -15.16 -26.78
CA LYS A 530 -16.71 -16.12 -27.86
C LYS A 530 -15.28 -16.00 -28.38
N ILE A 531 -14.59 -17.13 -28.53
CA ILE A 531 -13.29 -17.19 -29.22
C ILE A 531 -13.58 -17.42 -30.70
N VAL A 532 -13.08 -16.54 -31.55
CA VAL A 532 -13.20 -16.62 -33.01
C VAL A 532 -11.81 -16.83 -33.59
N ASP A 533 -11.61 -17.98 -34.22
CA ASP A 533 -10.41 -18.22 -34.99
C ASP A 533 -10.58 -17.61 -36.37
N GLU A 534 -9.86 -16.51 -36.61
CA GLU A 534 -9.86 -15.81 -37.89
C GLU A 534 -8.97 -16.52 -38.93
N CYS A 535 -8.22 -17.55 -38.53
CA CYS A 535 -7.30 -18.26 -39.41
C CYS A 535 -7.41 -19.77 -39.31
N GLN A 536 -7.83 -20.42 -40.40
CA GLN A 536 -7.92 -21.88 -40.43
C GLN A 536 -6.52 -22.53 -40.57
N PRO A 537 -6.32 -23.75 -40.02
CA PRO A 537 -5.09 -24.52 -40.21
C PRO A 537 -4.70 -24.62 -41.69
N GLY A 538 -3.45 -24.26 -42.02
CA GLY A 538 -2.93 -24.28 -43.39
C GLY A 538 -3.15 -23.00 -44.20
N GLN A 539 -3.88 -22.00 -43.69
CA GLN A 539 -4.01 -20.70 -44.34
C GLN A 539 -2.80 -19.78 -44.06
N VAL A 540 -2.41 -19.00 -45.06
CA VAL A 540 -1.47 -17.88 -44.87
C VAL A 540 -2.25 -16.70 -44.30
N CYS A 541 -2.03 -16.41 -43.03
CA CYS A 541 -2.72 -15.37 -42.27
C CYS A 541 -1.75 -14.70 -41.29
N PHE A 542 -1.94 -13.39 -41.03
CA PHE A 542 -1.18 -12.63 -40.05
C PHE A 542 -2.04 -11.49 -39.46
N PRO A 543 -2.04 -11.27 -38.13
CA PRO A 543 -1.43 -12.11 -37.10
C PRO A 543 -2.22 -13.40 -36.89
N ARG A 544 -1.54 -14.49 -36.52
CA ARG A 544 -2.17 -15.80 -36.20
C ARG A 544 -2.71 -15.83 -34.78
N LEU A 545 -3.54 -14.84 -34.43
CA LEU A 545 -4.10 -14.70 -33.09
C LEU A 545 -5.62 -14.82 -33.18
N PRO A 546 -6.27 -15.64 -32.34
CA PRO A 546 -7.72 -15.63 -32.24
C PRO A 546 -8.20 -14.26 -31.76
N LYS A 547 -9.47 -13.97 -32.06
CA LYS A 547 -10.17 -12.79 -31.57
C LYS A 547 -11.14 -13.22 -30.48
N VAL A 548 -11.11 -12.52 -29.35
CA VAL A 548 -12.11 -12.69 -28.29
C VAL A 548 -13.21 -11.65 -28.51
N GLU A 549 -14.40 -12.13 -28.86
CA GLU A 549 -15.59 -11.31 -29.02
C GLU A 549 -16.37 -11.28 -27.71
N LEU A 550 -16.59 -10.07 -27.18
CA LEU A 550 -17.32 -9.85 -25.95
C LEU A 550 -18.71 -9.27 -26.23
N THR A 551 -19.72 -9.68 -25.46
CA THR A 551 -21.10 -9.17 -25.55
C THR A 551 -21.66 -8.82 -24.17
N GLY A 552 -22.77 -8.07 -24.13
CA GLY A 552 -23.43 -7.66 -22.89
C GLY A 552 -22.53 -6.81 -21.98
N GLU A 553 -22.52 -7.09 -20.69
CA GLU A 553 -21.71 -6.38 -19.68
C GLU A 553 -20.20 -6.52 -19.92
N LEU A 554 -19.72 -7.68 -20.40
CA LEU A 554 -18.28 -7.88 -20.64
C LEU A 554 -17.74 -6.97 -21.74
N ALA A 555 -18.55 -6.68 -22.78
CA ALA A 555 -18.18 -5.73 -23.81
C ALA A 555 -18.02 -4.31 -23.23
N LYS A 556 -18.94 -3.92 -22.33
CA LYS A 556 -18.86 -2.62 -21.62
C LYS A 556 -17.62 -2.56 -20.74
N HIS A 557 -17.32 -3.62 -19.99
CA HIS A 557 -16.13 -3.67 -19.14
C HIS A 557 -14.84 -3.51 -19.94
N ARG A 558 -14.72 -4.22 -21.07
CA ARG A 558 -13.54 -4.09 -21.94
C ARG A 558 -13.42 -2.67 -22.48
N GLU A 559 -14.51 -2.07 -22.96
CA GLU A 559 -14.42 -0.70 -23.49
C GLU A 559 -14.14 0.35 -22.41
N GLU A 560 -14.64 0.18 -21.18
CA GLU A 560 -14.26 1.05 -20.07
C GLU A 560 -12.76 0.94 -19.76
N MET A 561 -12.21 -0.28 -19.71
CA MET A 561 -10.76 -0.47 -19.52
C MET A 561 -9.94 0.10 -20.69
N LYS A 562 -10.40 -0.07 -21.93
CA LYS A 562 -9.74 0.53 -23.10
C LYS A 562 -9.76 2.06 -23.06
N LYS A 563 -10.81 2.70 -22.53
CA LYS A 563 -10.82 4.16 -22.32
C LYS A 563 -9.70 4.60 -21.39
N VAL A 564 -9.42 3.86 -20.32
CA VAL A 564 -8.26 4.12 -19.44
C VAL A 564 -6.96 4.11 -20.25
N CYS A 565 -6.73 3.08 -21.06
CA CYS A 565 -5.50 2.96 -21.86
C CYS A 565 -5.37 4.05 -22.93
N ARG A 566 -6.49 4.43 -23.57
CA ARG A 566 -6.53 5.40 -24.69
C ARG A 566 -6.22 6.83 -24.28
N PHE A 567 -6.13 7.13 -22.97
CA PHE A 567 -5.60 8.41 -22.51
C PHE A 567 -4.12 8.61 -22.85
N CYS A 568 -3.34 7.53 -22.82
CA CYS A 568 -1.89 7.60 -23.00
C CYS A 568 -1.44 6.89 -24.28
N HIS A 569 -2.22 5.94 -24.81
CA HIS A 569 -1.83 5.10 -25.93
C HIS A 569 -2.79 5.20 -27.11
N ALA A 570 -2.25 5.08 -28.33
CA ALA A 570 -3.05 5.02 -29.54
C ALA A 570 -3.96 3.77 -29.54
N SER A 571 -5.16 3.89 -30.12
CA SER A 571 -6.15 2.79 -30.16
C SER A 571 -5.60 1.49 -30.73
N GLN A 572 -4.76 1.56 -31.77
CA GLN A 572 -4.12 0.38 -32.35
C GLN A 572 -3.23 -0.36 -31.34
N TRP A 573 -2.45 0.37 -30.53
CA TRP A 573 -1.64 -0.23 -29.49
C TRP A 573 -2.52 -0.93 -28.45
N VAL A 574 -3.59 -0.25 -28.00
CA VAL A 574 -4.53 -0.78 -27.01
C VAL A 574 -5.23 -2.05 -27.50
N ASP A 575 -5.73 -2.05 -28.75
CA ASP A 575 -6.43 -3.20 -29.32
C ASP A 575 -5.48 -4.39 -29.53
N ASN A 576 -4.24 -4.13 -29.97
CA ASN A 576 -3.21 -5.17 -30.10
C ASN A 576 -2.82 -5.76 -28.75
N TYR A 577 -2.61 -4.92 -27.73
CA TYR A 577 -2.28 -5.37 -26.37
C TYR A 577 -3.32 -6.34 -25.84
N PHE A 578 -4.60 -5.96 -25.90
CA PHE A 578 -5.67 -6.82 -25.42
C PHE A 578 -5.79 -8.12 -26.22
N ARG A 579 -5.55 -8.09 -27.54
CA ARG A 579 -5.55 -9.31 -28.37
C ARG A 579 -4.45 -10.29 -27.95
N THR A 580 -3.23 -9.81 -27.69
CA THR A 580 -2.12 -10.65 -27.22
C THR A 580 -2.29 -11.11 -25.77
N ALA A 581 -2.87 -10.26 -24.92
CA ALA A 581 -3.18 -10.61 -23.54
C ALA A 581 -4.25 -11.71 -23.50
N ASP A 582 -5.33 -11.58 -24.29
CA ASP A 582 -6.37 -12.59 -24.42
C ASP A 582 -5.81 -13.93 -24.93
N GLN A 583 -4.86 -13.90 -25.88
CA GLN A 583 -4.18 -15.12 -26.34
C GLN A 583 -3.42 -15.83 -25.21
N ASN A 584 -2.69 -15.09 -24.35
CA ASN A 584 -1.98 -15.70 -23.22
C ASN A 584 -2.92 -16.43 -22.26
N ILE A 585 -4.12 -15.88 -22.04
CA ILE A 585 -5.15 -16.53 -21.21
C ILE A 585 -5.60 -17.87 -21.82
N ILE A 586 -5.75 -17.92 -23.14
CA ILE A 586 -6.14 -19.13 -23.89
C ILE A 586 -5.01 -20.17 -23.85
N GLU A 587 -3.77 -19.75 -24.06
CA GLU A 587 -2.60 -20.64 -24.02
C GLU A 587 -2.42 -21.30 -22.66
N TYR A 588 -2.56 -20.52 -21.58
CA TYR A 588 -2.60 -21.09 -20.23
C TYR A 588 -3.70 -22.13 -20.07
N ASP A 589 -4.93 -21.84 -20.55
CA ASP A 589 -6.07 -22.74 -20.37
C ASP A 589 -5.85 -24.09 -21.05
N ILE A 590 -5.18 -24.10 -22.21
CA ILE A 590 -4.76 -25.33 -22.91
C ILE A 590 -3.79 -26.15 -22.05
N VAL A 591 -2.76 -25.51 -21.50
CA VAL A 591 -1.76 -26.16 -20.64
C VAL A 591 -2.41 -26.71 -19.36
N ALA A 592 -3.26 -25.92 -18.71
CA ALA A 592 -3.97 -26.33 -17.51
C ALA A 592 -4.89 -27.53 -17.77
N ARG A 593 -5.64 -27.53 -18.88
CA ARG A 593 -6.50 -28.68 -19.26
C ARG A 593 -5.67 -29.93 -19.53
N PHE A 594 -4.54 -29.79 -20.22
CA PHE A 594 -3.63 -30.91 -20.46
C PHE A 594 -3.11 -31.49 -19.15
N ALA A 595 -2.61 -30.65 -18.24
CA ALA A 595 -2.15 -31.06 -16.91
C ALA A 595 -3.26 -31.79 -16.14
N PHE A 596 -4.48 -31.23 -16.11
CA PHE A 596 -5.61 -31.86 -15.45
C PHE A 596 -5.98 -33.23 -16.06
N SER A 597 -5.90 -33.39 -17.38
CA SER A 597 -6.10 -34.69 -18.03
C SER A 597 -5.06 -35.73 -17.64
N LEU A 598 -3.80 -35.33 -17.39
CA LEU A 598 -2.77 -36.24 -16.85
C LEU A 598 -3.12 -36.70 -15.43
N LEU A 599 -3.62 -35.78 -14.58
CA LEU A 599 -4.07 -36.14 -13.24
C LEU A 599 -5.26 -37.10 -13.28
N GLN A 600 -6.23 -36.84 -14.17
CA GLN A 600 -7.36 -37.73 -14.38
C GLN A 600 -6.93 -39.13 -14.82
N LEU A 601 -5.92 -39.22 -15.68
CA LEU A 601 -5.33 -40.50 -16.08
C LEU A 601 -4.69 -41.21 -14.88
N ALA A 602 -3.94 -40.50 -14.04
CA ALA A 602 -3.34 -41.07 -12.82
C ALA A 602 -4.40 -41.67 -11.88
N TRP A 603 -5.52 -40.96 -11.67
CA TRP A 603 -6.65 -41.47 -10.89
C TRP A 603 -7.33 -42.68 -11.56
N ALA A 604 -7.55 -42.64 -12.88
CA ALA A 604 -8.16 -43.74 -13.61
C ALA A 604 -7.30 -45.02 -13.57
N GLU A 605 -5.98 -44.86 -13.57
CA GLU A 605 -5.01 -45.94 -13.49
C GLU A 605 -4.73 -46.38 -12.04
N GLY A 606 -5.36 -45.77 -11.05
CA GLY A 606 -5.14 -46.11 -9.63
C GLY A 606 -3.73 -45.79 -9.12
N ILE A 607 -3.00 -44.92 -9.81
CA ILE A 607 -1.69 -44.39 -9.38
C ILE A 607 -1.89 -43.44 -8.19
N HIS A 608 -2.99 -42.69 -8.21
CA HIS A 608 -3.43 -41.79 -7.14
C HIS A 608 -4.89 -42.05 -6.76
N ASP A 609 -5.27 -41.78 -5.51
CA ASP A 609 -6.62 -41.90 -4.96
C ASP A 609 -7.32 -40.53 -4.88
N LYS A 610 -8.30 -40.33 -5.76
CA LYS A 610 -9.11 -39.11 -5.85
C LYS A 610 -9.97 -38.77 -4.62
N LYS A 611 -9.93 -39.54 -3.53
CA LYS A 611 -10.71 -39.25 -2.31
C LYS A 611 -10.26 -37.98 -1.61
N ASN A 612 -8.96 -37.71 -1.63
CA ASN A 612 -8.37 -36.45 -1.20
C ASN A 612 -7.63 -35.89 -2.42
N LEU A 613 -7.85 -34.62 -2.73
CA LEU A 613 -7.54 -34.08 -4.06
C LEU A 613 -6.23 -33.30 -4.11
N LEU A 614 -5.48 -33.27 -3.00
CA LEU A 614 -4.29 -32.45 -2.81
C LEU A 614 -3.27 -33.09 -1.86
N ASP A 615 -3.25 -34.42 -1.73
CA ASP A 615 -2.31 -35.08 -0.82
C ASP A 615 -1.28 -35.95 -1.49
N GLU A 616 -1.38 -36.10 -2.80
CA GLU A 616 -0.43 -36.85 -3.59
C GLU A 616 0.33 -35.97 -4.57
N TYR A 617 1.49 -36.46 -5.01
CA TYR A 617 2.48 -35.65 -5.73
C TYR A 617 1.91 -34.94 -6.97
N MET A 618 1.20 -35.65 -7.85
CA MET A 618 0.64 -35.04 -9.07
C MET A 618 -0.47 -34.03 -8.77
N GLU A 619 -1.20 -34.20 -7.68
CA GLU A 619 -2.25 -33.27 -7.25
C GLU A 619 -1.64 -31.96 -6.76
N ILE A 620 -0.51 -32.05 -6.05
CA ILE A 620 0.27 -30.88 -5.61
C ILE A 620 0.93 -30.18 -6.81
N MET A 621 1.46 -30.93 -7.79
CA MET A 621 1.97 -30.32 -9.02
C MET A 621 0.86 -29.62 -9.81
N TRP A 622 -0.30 -30.24 -9.93
CA TRP A 622 -1.50 -29.61 -10.49
C TRP A 622 -1.82 -28.32 -9.75
N TYR A 623 -1.83 -28.35 -8.41
CA TYR A 623 -2.04 -27.16 -7.58
C TYR A 623 -1.10 -26.00 -7.92
N TYR A 624 0.22 -26.26 -8.00
CA TYR A 624 1.17 -25.22 -8.34
C TYR A 624 0.98 -24.69 -9.77
N ILE A 625 0.68 -25.57 -10.73
CA ILE A 625 0.39 -25.20 -12.12
C ILE A 625 -0.73 -24.17 -12.20
N TRP A 626 -1.85 -24.35 -11.49
CA TRP A 626 -2.99 -23.44 -11.65
C TRP A 626 -3.05 -22.32 -10.63
N HIS A 627 -2.67 -22.56 -9.37
CA HIS A 627 -2.85 -21.61 -8.26
C HIS A 627 -1.67 -20.64 -8.14
N HIS A 628 -0.45 -21.06 -8.51
CA HIS A 628 0.73 -20.22 -8.40
C HIS A 628 1.16 -19.77 -9.79
N ASP A 629 1.83 -20.66 -10.53
CA ASP A 629 2.56 -20.38 -11.76
C ASP A 629 1.60 -19.91 -12.87
N GLY A 630 0.45 -20.57 -12.98
CA GLY A 630 -0.60 -20.22 -13.91
C GLY A 630 -1.27 -18.87 -13.66
N ARG A 631 -1.44 -18.49 -12.39
CA ARG A 631 -1.94 -17.14 -12.06
C ARG A 631 -0.88 -16.10 -12.38
N ARG A 632 0.40 -16.35 -12.05
CA ARG A 632 1.53 -15.48 -12.40
C ARG A 632 1.62 -15.24 -13.91
N TRP A 633 1.55 -16.31 -14.71
CA TRP A 633 1.55 -16.23 -16.17
C TRP A 633 0.42 -15.33 -16.70
N ARG A 634 -0.83 -15.60 -16.29
CA ARG A 634 -2.00 -14.84 -16.75
C ARG A 634 -1.96 -13.38 -16.30
N ASN A 635 -1.65 -13.14 -15.03
CA ASN A 635 -1.60 -11.82 -14.43
C ASN A 635 -0.47 -10.97 -15.03
N GLY A 636 0.73 -11.54 -15.19
CA GLY A 636 1.89 -10.90 -15.80
C GLY A 636 1.60 -10.42 -17.22
N ALA A 637 0.97 -11.28 -18.04
CA ALA A 637 0.57 -10.93 -19.40
C ALA A 637 -0.46 -9.79 -19.44
N THR A 638 -1.37 -9.71 -18.45
CA THR A 638 -2.44 -8.69 -18.42
C THR A 638 -2.09 -7.39 -17.69
N MET A 639 -0.92 -7.31 -17.06
CA MET A 639 -0.44 -6.11 -16.36
C MET A 639 0.97 -5.69 -16.80
N MET A 640 1.42 -6.17 -17.98
CA MET A 640 2.70 -5.79 -18.59
C MET A 640 3.93 -6.17 -17.74
N GLY A 641 3.84 -7.31 -17.05
CA GLY A 641 4.94 -7.94 -16.34
C GLY A 641 5.59 -9.05 -17.15
N PRO A 642 6.70 -8.80 -17.87
CA PRO A 642 7.31 -9.80 -18.74
C PRO A 642 7.97 -10.95 -17.98
N ASP A 643 8.55 -10.73 -16.80
CA ASP A 643 9.21 -11.79 -16.03
C ASP A 643 8.16 -12.73 -15.41
N TYR A 644 7.07 -12.14 -14.91
CA TYR A 644 5.92 -12.88 -14.41
C TYR A 644 5.12 -13.61 -15.49
N ALA A 645 5.07 -13.08 -16.72
CA ALA A 645 4.51 -13.81 -17.85
C ALA A 645 5.42 -14.97 -18.27
N HIS A 646 6.74 -14.78 -18.23
CA HIS A 646 7.72 -15.71 -18.79
C HIS A 646 8.35 -16.64 -17.73
N TRP A 647 9.35 -16.17 -17.00
CA TRP A 647 10.19 -16.98 -16.11
C TRP A 647 9.40 -17.50 -14.90
N LEU A 648 8.70 -16.61 -14.22
CA LEU A 648 7.86 -16.95 -13.05
C LEU A 648 6.45 -17.44 -13.46
N GLY A 649 6.16 -17.42 -14.76
CA GLY A 649 4.88 -17.82 -15.35
C GLY A 649 4.98 -19.11 -16.14
N ILE A 650 5.03 -18.99 -17.48
CA ILE A 650 4.99 -20.14 -18.39
C ILE A 650 6.17 -21.12 -18.18
N VAL A 651 7.37 -20.64 -17.85
CA VAL A 651 8.54 -21.51 -17.65
C VAL A 651 8.35 -22.40 -16.42
N ASP A 652 8.01 -21.81 -15.26
CA ASP A 652 7.67 -22.56 -14.04
C ASP A 652 6.50 -23.54 -14.31
N THR A 653 5.46 -23.07 -14.99
CA THR A 653 4.26 -23.87 -15.29
C THR A 653 4.59 -25.09 -16.18
N VAL A 654 5.24 -24.86 -17.32
CA VAL A 654 5.40 -25.85 -18.39
C VAL A 654 6.68 -26.66 -18.20
N MET A 655 7.82 -26.00 -17.98
CA MET A 655 9.12 -26.67 -17.94
C MET A 655 9.36 -27.36 -16.60
N ASP A 656 8.94 -26.74 -15.49
CA ASP A 656 9.13 -27.32 -14.15
C ASP A 656 7.95 -28.20 -13.72
N LYS A 657 6.79 -27.62 -13.38
CA LYS A 657 5.70 -28.39 -12.74
C LYS A 657 5.04 -29.39 -13.67
N LEU A 658 4.70 -29.00 -14.90
CA LEU A 658 4.14 -29.93 -15.88
C LEU A 658 5.16 -30.99 -16.30
N GLY A 659 6.42 -30.60 -16.51
CA GLY A 659 7.52 -31.55 -16.77
C GLY A 659 7.66 -32.61 -15.67
N ARG A 660 7.64 -32.18 -14.40
CA ARG A 660 7.63 -33.09 -13.23
C ARG A 660 6.43 -34.03 -13.23
N MET A 661 5.26 -33.51 -13.52
CA MET A 661 4.00 -34.26 -13.55
C MET A 661 4.02 -35.34 -14.64
N ILE A 662 4.48 -35.01 -15.85
CA ILE A 662 4.65 -35.96 -16.96
C ILE A 662 5.66 -37.04 -16.59
N ASN A 663 6.84 -36.65 -16.09
CA ASN A 663 7.92 -37.59 -15.75
C ASN A 663 7.50 -38.57 -14.64
N TYR A 664 6.80 -38.07 -13.62
CA TYR A 664 6.26 -38.90 -12.55
C TYR A 664 5.25 -39.91 -13.11
N LEU A 665 4.25 -39.45 -13.87
CA LEU A 665 3.22 -40.32 -14.44
C LEU A 665 3.81 -41.40 -15.36
N ALA A 666 4.73 -41.01 -16.24
CA ALA A 666 5.41 -41.93 -17.14
C ALA A 666 6.17 -43.04 -16.37
N THR A 667 6.84 -42.66 -15.28
CA THR A 667 7.55 -43.61 -14.42
C THR A 667 6.58 -44.54 -13.70
N ALA A 668 5.51 -44.00 -13.12
CA ALA A 668 4.48 -44.78 -12.42
C ALA A 668 3.79 -45.79 -13.34
N LEU A 669 3.40 -45.37 -14.55
CA LEU A 669 2.82 -46.27 -15.56
C LEU A 669 3.79 -47.37 -15.99
N LYS A 670 5.09 -47.04 -16.12
CA LYS A 670 6.12 -48.04 -16.44
C LYS A 670 6.28 -49.07 -15.32
N VAL A 671 6.29 -48.64 -14.06
CA VAL A 671 6.32 -49.55 -12.89
C VAL A 671 5.11 -50.48 -12.92
N LYS A 672 3.91 -49.93 -13.05
CA LYS A 672 2.66 -50.71 -13.11
C LYS A 672 2.67 -51.75 -14.23
N LYS A 673 3.15 -51.38 -15.42
CA LYS A 673 3.31 -52.30 -16.55
C LYS A 673 4.27 -53.45 -16.22
N LEU A 674 5.46 -53.13 -15.68
CA LEU A 674 6.45 -54.14 -15.31
C LEU A 674 5.94 -55.07 -14.19
N GLU A 675 5.18 -54.57 -13.22
CA GLU A 675 4.55 -55.40 -12.19
C GLU A 675 3.54 -56.39 -12.78
N THR A 676 2.77 -55.95 -13.77
CA THR A 676 1.81 -56.81 -14.49
C THR A 676 2.54 -57.90 -15.29
N GLU A 677 3.62 -57.54 -16.00
CA GLU A 677 4.47 -58.49 -16.73
C GLU A 677 5.14 -59.49 -15.77
N LEU A 678 5.64 -59.01 -14.63
CA LEU A 678 6.22 -59.85 -13.59
C LEU A 678 5.20 -60.83 -13.01
N ALA A 679 3.97 -60.38 -12.73
CA ALA A 679 2.90 -61.23 -12.24
C ALA A 679 2.55 -62.34 -13.26
N ALA A 680 2.45 -62.00 -14.54
CA ALA A 680 2.20 -62.96 -15.61
C ALA A 680 3.34 -63.99 -15.74
N LEU A 681 4.61 -63.54 -15.67
CA LEU A 681 5.77 -64.43 -15.71
C LEU A 681 5.84 -65.36 -14.49
N LYS A 682 5.52 -64.85 -13.28
CA LYS A 682 5.42 -65.68 -12.07
C LYS A 682 4.33 -66.74 -12.20
N GLN A 683 3.18 -66.38 -12.79
CA GLN A 683 2.10 -67.33 -13.06
C GLN A 683 2.52 -68.40 -14.08
N GLN A 684 3.23 -68.00 -15.14
CA GLN A 684 3.79 -68.94 -16.13
C GLN A 684 4.82 -69.88 -15.50
N ALA A 685 5.70 -69.37 -14.64
CA ALA A 685 6.71 -70.15 -13.93
C ALA A 685 6.10 -71.18 -12.97
N ALA A 686 4.95 -70.88 -12.36
CA ALA A 686 4.24 -71.79 -11.47
C ALA A 686 3.62 -73.02 -12.18
N GLY A 687 3.42 -72.96 -13.50
CA GLY A 687 2.79 -74.00 -14.30
C GLY A 687 3.72 -74.79 -15.24
N ALA A 688 5.03 -74.51 -15.25
CA ALA A 688 5.99 -75.07 -16.20
C ALA A 688 7.08 -75.91 -15.52
N PRO A 689 7.71 -76.89 -16.21
CA PRO A 689 8.95 -77.53 -15.75
C PRO A 689 10.04 -76.47 -15.51
N TYR A 690 10.93 -76.70 -14.55
CA TYR A 690 11.97 -75.75 -14.15
C TYR A 690 12.73 -75.19 -15.37
N ALA A 691 12.59 -73.88 -15.62
CA ALA A 691 13.19 -73.14 -16.72
C ALA A 691 14.12 -72.04 -16.18
N PRO A 692 15.45 -72.24 -16.17
CA PRO A 692 16.42 -71.30 -15.61
C PRO A 692 16.35 -69.90 -16.22
N GLU A 693 16.13 -69.81 -17.53
CA GLU A 693 16.00 -68.54 -18.26
C GLU A 693 14.79 -67.70 -17.79
N LEU A 694 13.71 -68.36 -17.35
CA LEU A 694 12.52 -67.68 -16.83
C LEU A 694 12.78 -67.10 -15.43
N VAL A 695 13.53 -67.83 -14.59
CA VAL A 695 13.96 -67.38 -13.26
C VAL A 695 14.87 -66.16 -13.38
N GLU A 696 15.80 -66.15 -14.33
CA GLU A 696 16.70 -65.01 -14.56
C GLU A 696 15.94 -63.76 -15.04
N LYS A 697 14.97 -63.92 -15.95
CA LYS A 697 14.10 -62.83 -16.40
C LYS A 697 13.27 -62.24 -15.26
N ILE A 698 12.70 -63.09 -14.40
CA ILE A 698 11.95 -62.66 -13.20
C ILE A 698 12.86 -61.84 -12.27
N ALA A 699 14.06 -62.33 -11.94
CA ALA A 699 15.00 -61.63 -11.07
C ALA A 699 15.52 -60.30 -11.65
N LYS A 700 15.60 -60.20 -12.99
CA LYS A 700 15.95 -58.94 -13.68
C LYS A 700 14.80 -57.93 -13.60
N LEU A 701 13.56 -58.37 -13.85
CA LEU A 701 12.39 -57.50 -13.77
C LEU A 701 12.12 -57.02 -12.34
N GLU A 702 12.30 -57.89 -11.34
CA GLU A 702 12.20 -57.52 -9.92
C GLU A 702 13.20 -56.40 -9.57
N ARG A 703 14.46 -56.53 -9.99
CA ARG A 703 15.47 -55.47 -9.81
C ARG A 703 15.11 -54.16 -10.51
N MET A 704 14.59 -54.23 -11.74
CA MET A 704 14.17 -53.04 -12.48
C MET A 704 12.97 -52.34 -11.83
N ILE A 705 12.00 -53.11 -11.32
CA ILE A 705 10.85 -52.58 -10.59
C ILE A 705 11.31 -51.90 -9.30
N GLU A 706 12.19 -52.56 -8.53
CA GLU A 706 12.70 -52.01 -7.28
C GLU A 706 13.49 -50.72 -7.51
N GLU A 707 14.33 -50.67 -8.55
CA GLU A 707 15.06 -49.45 -8.93
C GLU A 707 14.11 -48.31 -9.33
N LEU A 708 13.07 -48.59 -10.11
CA LEU A 708 12.10 -47.57 -10.54
C LEU A 708 11.21 -47.10 -9.38
N LYS A 709 10.78 -48.01 -8.50
CA LYS A 709 10.07 -47.66 -7.26
C LYS A 709 10.94 -46.83 -6.34
N SER A 710 12.22 -47.17 -6.20
CA SER A 710 13.20 -46.38 -5.46
C SER A 710 13.34 -44.98 -6.06
N LYS A 711 13.38 -44.82 -7.39
CA LYS A 711 13.41 -43.50 -8.04
C LYS A 711 12.12 -42.70 -7.82
N LEU A 712 10.96 -43.35 -7.88
CA LEU A 712 9.67 -42.73 -7.58
C LEU A 712 9.61 -42.26 -6.12
N ALA A 713 9.96 -43.15 -5.20
CA ALA A 713 10.05 -42.87 -3.78
C ALA A 713 11.09 -41.78 -3.48
N ALA A 714 12.21 -41.72 -4.20
CA ALA A 714 13.22 -40.66 -4.06
C ALA A 714 12.73 -39.30 -4.59
N LEU A 715 11.90 -39.28 -5.64
CA LEU A 715 11.21 -38.07 -6.13
C LEU A 715 10.18 -37.58 -5.09
N GLU A 716 9.40 -38.49 -4.52
CA GLU A 716 8.45 -38.20 -3.42
C GLU A 716 9.20 -37.81 -2.13
N ALA A 717 10.36 -38.42 -1.90
CA ALA A 717 11.25 -38.18 -0.77
C ALA A 717 12.37 -37.18 -1.08
N GLN A 718 12.18 -36.25 -2.02
CA GLN A 718 13.03 -35.05 -2.06
C GLN A 718 12.89 -34.24 -0.75
N VAL A 719 11.85 -34.50 0.04
CA VAL A 719 11.60 -33.96 1.39
C VAL A 719 12.75 -34.25 2.38
N PRO A 720 13.28 -35.48 2.57
CA PRO A 720 14.44 -35.69 3.44
C PRO A 720 15.74 -35.04 2.95
N THR A 721 15.94 -34.87 1.64
CA THR A 721 17.08 -34.10 1.12
C THR A 721 16.91 -32.61 1.44
N LEU A 722 15.68 -32.09 1.32
CA LEU A 722 15.30 -30.77 1.81
C LEU A 722 15.36 -30.67 3.33
N LYS A 723 15.14 -31.77 4.08
CA LYS A 723 15.28 -31.82 5.54
C LYS A 723 16.75 -31.71 5.96
N ALA A 724 17.66 -32.36 5.24
CA ALA A 724 19.10 -32.19 5.46
C ALA A 724 19.51 -30.73 5.21
N LYS A 725 19.08 -30.14 4.08
CA LYS A 725 19.30 -28.71 3.79
C LYS A 725 18.60 -27.78 4.79
N LEU A 726 17.42 -28.12 5.30
CA LEU A 726 16.70 -27.35 6.32
C LEU A 726 17.39 -27.43 7.68
N THR A 727 18.02 -28.57 7.99
CA THR A 727 18.81 -28.74 9.21
C THR A 727 20.10 -27.91 9.13
N GLU A 728 20.74 -27.88 7.95
CA GLU A 728 21.87 -27.00 7.65
C GLU A 728 21.45 -25.52 7.75
N LEU A 729 20.35 -25.13 7.09
CA LEU A 729 19.82 -23.77 7.15
C LEU A 729 19.38 -23.36 8.57
N SER A 730 18.83 -24.29 9.36
CA SER A 730 18.51 -24.05 10.77
C SER A 730 19.76 -23.82 11.62
N SER A 731 20.86 -24.50 11.30
CA SER A 731 22.15 -24.26 11.93
C SER A 731 22.68 -22.88 11.55
N ASP A 732 22.57 -22.50 10.27
CA ASP A 732 22.98 -21.19 9.78
C ASP A 732 22.16 -20.06 10.39
N VAL A 733 20.84 -20.23 10.54
CA VAL A 733 19.97 -19.26 11.22
C VAL A 733 20.36 -19.12 12.69
N SER A 734 20.67 -20.22 13.38
CA SER A 734 21.14 -20.15 14.78
C SER A 734 22.48 -19.42 14.90
N ALA A 735 23.37 -19.60 13.92
CA ALA A 735 24.62 -18.84 13.85
C ALA A 735 24.36 -17.35 13.60
N LEU A 736 23.46 -17.02 12.68
CA LEU A 736 23.01 -15.64 12.41
C LEU A 736 22.35 -14.97 13.62
N GLU A 737 21.56 -15.69 14.42
CA GLU A 737 20.98 -15.18 15.66
C GLU A 737 22.06 -14.87 16.71
N SER A 738 23.09 -15.71 16.80
CA SER A 738 24.26 -15.47 17.64
C SER A 738 25.03 -14.23 17.16
N ASP A 739 25.28 -14.12 15.86
CA ASP A 739 25.96 -12.97 15.25
C ASP A 739 25.15 -11.68 15.43
N TYR A 740 23.83 -11.73 15.27
CA TYR A 740 22.93 -10.60 15.54
C TYR A 740 22.99 -10.18 17.01
N THR A 741 23.04 -11.13 17.93
CA THR A 741 23.18 -10.84 19.37
C THR A 741 24.53 -10.18 19.67
N SER A 742 25.61 -10.67 19.05
CA SER A 742 26.95 -10.05 19.13
C SER A 742 26.94 -8.64 18.55
N PHE A 743 26.41 -8.47 17.34
CA PHE A 743 26.31 -7.18 16.66
C PHE A 743 25.47 -6.17 17.45
N LYS A 744 24.36 -6.61 18.05
CA LYS A 744 23.56 -5.77 18.96
C LYS A 744 24.39 -5.32 20.18
N GLY A 745 25.23 -6.20 20.71
CA GLY A 745 26.21 -5.88 21.75
C GLY A 745 27.21 -4.81 21.27
N ASP A 746 27.79 -5.00 20.09
CA ASP A 746 28.74 -4.06 19.49
C ASP A 746 28.10 -2.70 19.21
N VAL A 747 26.87 -2.67 18.69
CA VAL A 747 26.10 -1.43 18.49
C VAL A 747 25.82 -0.73 19.82
N SER A 748 25.45 -1.46 20.87
CA SER A 748 25.27 -0.86 22.20
C SER A 748 26.56 -0.24 22.72
N GLU A 749 27.70 -0.87 22.48
CA GLU A 749 29.01 -0.35 22.87
C GLU A 749 29.43 0.86 22.02
N ILE A 750 29.14 0.86 20.72
CA ILE A 750 29.33 2.03 19.83
C ILE A 750 28.45 3.19 20.29
N VAL A 751 27.17 2.95 20.63
CA VAL A 751 26.28 4.00 21.15
C VAL A 751 26.85 4.62 22.41
N LYS A 752 27.33 3.82 23.38
CA LYS A 752 28.02 4.35 24.57
C LYS A 752 29.25 5.17 24.22
N ARG A 753 30.06 4.72 23.25
CA ARG A 753 31.23 5.48 22.77
C ARG A 753 30.83 6.79 22.09
N VAL A 754 29.73 6.80 21.34
CA VAL A 754 29.19 8.02 20.72
C VAL A 754 28.65 8.98 21.76
N GLU A 755 27.97 8.49 22.80
CA GLU A 755 27.53 9.31 23.94
C GLU A 755 28.73 9.93 24.68
N GLU A 756 29.79 9.15 24.89
CA GLU A 756 31.02 9.63 25.52
C GLU A 756 31.75 10.65 24.63
N LEU A 757 31.87 10.38 23.33
CA LEU A 757 32.41 11.34 22.36
C LEU A 757 31.55 12.61 22.28
N SER A 758 30.23 12.50 22.41
CA SER A 758 29.32 13.66 22.46
C SER A 758 29.60 14.51 23.70
N LYS A 759 29.80 13.89 24.88
CA LYS A 759 30.22 14.61 26.09
C LYS A 759 31.58 15.27 25.93
N GLN A 760 32.54 14.60 25.27
CA GLN A 760 33.83 15.21 24.94
C GLN A 760 33.70 16.37 23.94
N LEU A 761 32.75 16.29 23.01
CA LEU A 761 32.47 17.38 22.08
C LEU A 761 31.84 18.59 22.79
N GLU A 762 30.96 18.34 23.78
CA GLU A 762 30.40 19.39 24.65
C GLU A 762 31.47 20.11 25.48
N THR A 763 32.53 19.42 25.91
CA THR A 763 33.65 20.06 26.62
C THR A 763 34.56 20.87 25.70
N ILE A 764 34.64 20.54 24.40
CA ILE A 764 35.39 21.30 23.38
C ILE A 764 34.59 22.48 22.80
N ALA A 765 33.24 22.40 22.78
CA ALA A 765 32.36 23.47 22.32
C ALA A 765 32.66 24.88 22.89
N PRO A 766 32.97 25.07 24.19
CA PRO A 766 33.38 26.38 24.71
C PRO A 766 34.72 26.89 24.14
N GLU A 767 35.62 26.01 23.72
CA GLU A 767 36.90 26.38 23.08
C GLU A 767 36.67 26.90 21.65
N ALA A 768 35.75 26.28 20.90
CA ALA A 768 35.34 26.74 19.57
C ALA A 768 34.65 28.12 19.62
N LYS A 769 33.88 28.40 20.68
CA LYS A 769 33.34 29.75 20.94
C LYS A 769 34.46 30.78 21.13
N LYS A 770 35.49 30.48 21.93
CA LYS A 770 36.67 31.36 22.08
C LYS A 770 37.37 31.64 20.75
N ILE A 771 37.52 30.63 19.89
CA ILE A 771 38.11 30.81 18.56
C ILE A 771 37.23 31.71 17.68
N THR A 772 35.92 31.54 17.70
CA THR A 772 34.98 32.37 16.93
C THR A 772 35.01 33.83 17.40
N GLU A 773 35.12 34.04 18.71
CA GLU A 773 35.25 35.35 19.33
C GLU A 773 36.58 36.02 18.93
N LEU A 774 37.69 35.26 18.93
CA LEU A 774 38.97 35.71 18.39
C LEU A 774 38.89 36.06 16.89
N VAL A 775 38.20 35.25 16.08
CA VAL A 775 38.01 35.53 14.64
C VAL A 775 37.17 36.80 14.44
N SER A 776 36.15 37.05 15.26
CA SER A 776 35.38 38.30 15.23
C SER A 776 36.26 39.50 15.59
N GLN A 777 37.09 39.36 16.62
CA GLN A 777 38.06 40.40 17.00
C GLN A 777 39.05 40.67 15.86
N VAL A 778 39.53 39.64 15.15
CA VAL A 778 40.39 39.80 13.98
C VAL A 778 39.66 40.50 12.83
N LYS A 779 38.38 40.15 12.56
CA LYS A 779 37.57 40.86 11.54
C LYS A 779 37.37 42.34 11.87
N ASP A 780 37.13 42.67 13.14
CA ASP A 780 37.03 44.07 13.58
C ASP A 780 38.35 44.81 13.41
N ILE A 781 39.49 44.15 13.67
CA ILE A 781 40.82 44.70 13.41
C ILE A 781 41.03 44.93 11.91
N VAL A 782 40.62 43.99 11.05
CA VAL A 782 40.70 44.13 9.58
C VAL A 782 39.86 45.31 9.10
N ALA A 783 38.61 45.45 9.57
CA ALA A 783 37.75 46.58 9.20
C ALA A 783 38.31 47.93 9.68
N LYS A 784 38.93 47.95 10.87
CA LYS A 784 39.67 49.12 11.37
C LYS A 784 40.89 49.44 10.49
N LEU A 785 41.62 48.43 10.03
CA LEU A 785 42.76 48.59 9.11
C LEU A 785 42.31 49.14 7.75
N GLU A 786 41.20 48.66 7.19
CA GLU A 786 40.64 49.19 5.93
C GLU A 786 40.21 50.66 6.08
N THR A 787 39.58 51.00 7.20
CA THR A 787 39.20 52.38 7.51
C THR A 787 40.42 53.26 7.67
N LEU A 788 41.47 52.76 8.33
CA LEU A 788 42.73 53.46 8.48
C LEU A 788 43.41 53.64 7.12
N ASN A 789 43.36 52.64 6.25
CA ASN A 789 43.91 52.70 4.89
C ASN A 789 43.21 53.78 4.05
N LYS A 790 41.87 53.86 4.11
CA LYS A 790 41.13 54.97 3.47
C LYS A 790 41.53 56.34 4.00
N LYS A 791 41.75 56.47 5.31
CA LYS A 791 42.27 57.73 5.90
C LYS A 791 43.68 58.04 5.41
N VAL A 792 44.54 57.04 5.26
CA VAL A 792 45.89 57.19 4.70
C VAL A 792 45.81 57.64 3.23
N GLU A 793 44.93 57.07 2.42
CA GLU A 793 44.68 57.51 1.03
C GLU A 793 44.18 58.96 0.99
N GLU A 794 43.26 59.34 1.88
CA GLU A 794 42.74 60.71 1.96
C GLU A 794 43.82 61.72 2.38
N VAL A 795 44.69 61.33 3.32
CA VAL A 795 45.87 62.13 3.70
C VAL A 795 46.86 62.19 2.56
N SER A 796 47.11 61.09 1.84
CA SER A 796 47.96 61.06 0.66
C SER A 796 47.47 62.03 -0.42
N GLY A 797 46.17 62.03 -0.71
CA GLY A 797 45.57 62.98 -1.64
C GLY A 797 45.68 64.44 -1.17
N LYS A 798 45.59 64.70 0.15
CA LYS A 798 45.86 66.04 0.72
C LYS A 798 47.33 66.42 0.56
N VAL A 799 48.26 65.49 0.72
CA VAL A 799 49.70 65.71 0.54
C VAL A 799 50.05 65.96 -0.93
N GLU A 800 49.44 65.24 -1.87
CA GLU A 800 49.58 65.50 -3.31
C GLU A 800 49.10 66.90 -3.66
N LYS A 801 47.92 67.28 -3.17
CA LYS A 801 47.35 68.62 -3.38
C LYS A 801 48.23 69.73 -2.77
N MET A 802 48.78 69.50 -1.57
CA MET A 802 49.79 70.39 -1.00
C MET A 802 51.06 70.45 -1.86
N GLY A 803 51.48 69.33 -2.46
CA GLY A 803 52.59 69.29 -3.40
C GLY A 803 52.35 70.15 -4.65
N GLU A 804 51.13 70.13 -5.21
CA GLU A 804 50.73 71.00 -6.32
C GLU A 804 50.70 72.48 -5.92
N GLU A 805 50.18 72.79 -4.74
CA GLU A 805 50.18 74.15 -4.18
C GLU A 805 51.61 74.66 -3.95
N VAL A 806 52.50 73.82 -3.40
CA VAL A 806 53.93 74.13 -3.24
C VAL A 806 54.61 74.31 -4.59
N GLY A 807 54.28 73.49 -5.60
CA GLY A 807 54.77 73.68 -6.98
C GLY A 807 54.34 75.02 -7.58
N THR A 808 53.09 75.42 -7.32
CA THR A 808 52.56 76.73 -7.74
C THR A 808 53.24 77.88 -6.99
N VAL A 809 53.52 77.72 -5.70
CA VAL A 809 54.29 78.71 -4.92
C VAL A 809 55.72 78.78 -5.43
N LYS A 810 56.35 77.63 -5.75
CA LYS A 810 57.69 77.57 -6.33
C LYS A 810 57.75 78.32 -7.66
N SER A 811 56.79 78.13 -8.56
CA SER A 811 56.77 78.87 -9.82
C SER A 811 56.57 80.38 -9.63
N LYS A 812 55.76 80.78 -8.64
CA LYS A 812 55.64 82.19 -8.25
C LYS A 812 56.96 82.74 -7.69
N VAL A 813 57.67 81.96 -6.87
CA VAL A 813 58.98 82.35 -6.32
C VAL A 813 60.04 82.43 -7.42
N GLU A 814 60.06 81.50 -8.37
CA GLU A 814 60.94 81.55 -9.55
C GLU A 814 60.66 82.81 -10.37
N LYS A 815 59.38 83.13 -10.60
CA LYS A 815 58.98 84.34 -11.30
C LYS A 815 59.39 85.62 -10.56
N VAL A 816 59.23 85.65 -9.24
CA VAL A 816 59.73 86.76 -8.40
C VAL A 816 61.27 86.81 -8.44
N SER A 817 61.96 85.68 -8.48
CA SER A 817 63.42 85.63 -8.60
C SER A 817 63.90 86.16 -9.95
N GLU A 818 63.18 85.88 -11.04
CA GLU A 818 63.43 86.46 -12.36
C GLU A 818 63.18 87.97 -12.35
N GLU A 819 62.08 88.41 -11.73
CA GLU A 819 61.78 89.84 -11.54
C GLU A 819 62.85 90.53 -10.70
N VAL A 820 63.33 89.90 -9.62
CA VAL A 820 64.44 90.41 -8.78
C VAL A 820 65.75 90.44 -9.57
N SER A 821 66.01 89.44 -10.44
CA SER A 821 67.20 89.43 -11.30
C SER A 821 67.15 90.56 -12.32
N SER A 822 65.98 90.79 -12.93
CA SER A 822 65.71 91.94 -13.81
C SER A 822 65.90 93.27 -13.08
N VAL A 823 65.37 93.40 -11.86
CA VAL A 823 65.58 94.60 -11.02
C VAL A 823 67.06 94.74 -10.64
N THR A 824 67.79 93.65 -10.41
CA THR A 824 69.22 93.66 -10.11
C THR A 824 70.04 94.09 -11.33
N GLU A 825 69.68 93.64 -12.55
CA GLU A 825 70.26 94.13 -13.80
C GLU A 825 69.96 95.61 -14.02
N GLN A 826 68.73 96.06 -13.76
CA GLN A 826 68.36 97.48 -13.81
C GLN A 826 69.15 98.29 -12.78
N LEU A 827 69.38 97.76 -11.57
CA LEU A 827 70.21 98.39 -10.55
C LEU A 827 71.68 98.42 -10.97
N GLY A 828 72.16 97.37 -11.65
CA GLY A 828 73.47 97.30 -12.30
C GLY A 828 73.63 98.39 -13.37
N ALA A 829 72.62 98.58 -14.22
CA ALA A 829 72.59 99.65 -15.23
C ALA A 829 72.54 101.05 -14.58
N VAL A 830 71.84 101.22 -13.46
CA VAL A 830 71.84 102.47 -12.67
C VAL A 830 73.21 102.71 -12.02
N SER A 831 73.88 101.66 -11.53
CA SER A 831 75.25 101.77 -11.00
C SER A 831 76.28 102.06 -12.10
N ALA A 832 76.12 101.49 -13.30
CA ALA A 832 76.95 101.83 -14.45
C ALA A 832 76.77 103.29 -14.86
N ASN A 833 75.54 103.80 -14.83
CA ASN A 833 75.23 105.21 -15.07
C ASN A 833 75.80 106.15 -13.99
N SER A 834 75.97 105.70 -12.74
CA SER A 834 76.59 106.51 -11.69
C SER A 834 78.10 106.69 -11.90
N TYR A 835 78.80 105.69 -12.47
CA TYR A 835 80.21 105.83 -12.89
C TYR A 835 80.38 106.76 -14.10
N THR A 836 79.43 106.79 -15.04
CA THR A 836 79.43 107.74 -16.16
C THR A 836 79.17 109.17 -15.70
N LEU A 837 78.27 109.37 -14.72
CA LEU A 837 78.00 110.68 -14.10
C LEU A 837 79.18 111.19 -13.26
N ALA A 838 79.91 110.31 -12.56
CA ALA A 838 81.15 110.67 -11.88
C ALA A 838 82.26 111.11 -12.85
N GLY A 839 82.34 110.48 -14.04
CA GLY A 839 83.24 110.89 -15.12
C GLY A 839 82.89 112.25 -15.73
N ILE A 840 81.61 112.55 -15.91
CA ILE A 840 81.13 113.87 -16.38
C ILE A 840 81.39 114.96 -15.33
N ALA A 841 81.21 114.68 -14.04
CA ALA A 841 81.52 115.63 -12.97
C ALA A 841 83.02 116.00 -12.90
N LEU A 842 83.92 115.03 -13.15
CA LEU A 842 85.36 115.30 -13.23
C LEU A 842 85.74 116.14 -14.46
N ALA A 843 85.05 115.93 -15.59
CA ALA A 843 85.22 116.74 -16.80
C ALA A 843 84.69 118.18 -16.63
N VAL A 844 83.59 118.37 -15.90
CA VAL A 844 83.04 119.70 -15.55
C VAL A 844 83.98 120.44 -14.58
N ALA A 845 84.64 119.75 -13.64
CA ALA A 845 85.65 120.35 -12.76
C ALA A 845 86.90 120.83 -13.52
N ALA A 846 87.31 120.13 -14.59
CA ALA A 846 88.42 120.53 -15.45
C ALA A 846 88.07 121.70 -16.40
N ILE A 847 86.83 121.78 -16.88
CA ILE A 847 86.32 122.88 -17.72
C ILE A 847 86.07 124.16 -16.89
N ALA A 848 85.63 124.03 -15.63
CA ALA A 848 85.48 125.15 -14.71
C ALA A 848 86.84 125.78 -14.31
N LEU A 849 87.91 124.98 -14.22
CA LEU A 849 89.28 125.47 -13.99
C LEU A 849 89.87 126.18 -15.24
N GLY A 850 89.42 125.82 -16.44
CA GLY A 850 89.89 126.38 -17.72
C GLY A 850 89.19 127.67 -18.17
N LEU A 851 87.94 127.93 -17.73
CA LEU A 851 87.13 129.05 -18.25
C LEU A 851 87.05 130.29 -17.33
N ALA A 852 87.55 130.27 -16.09
CA ALA A 852 87.62 131.48 -15.25
C ALA A 852 89.03 132.10 -15.15
N VAL A 853 90.09 131.39 -15.56
CA VAL A 853 91.41 131.97 -15.85
C VAL A 853 91.35 132.96 -17.04
N ILE A 854 90.21 133.03 -17.75
CA ILE A 854 89.95 133.95 -18.87
C ILE A 854 89.12 135.20 -18.44
N ARG A 855 88.70 135.32 -17.16
CA ARG A 855 87.99 136.52 -16.65
C ARG A 855 88.88 137.40 -15.78
N GLY A 856 89.99 137.82 -16.37
CA GLY A 856 90.69 139.06 -16.01
C GLY A 856 90.64 140.03 -17.18
N ARG A 857 89.66 140.96 -17.18
CA ARG A 857 89.74 142.38 -17.63
C ARG A 857 88.34 143.04 -17.78
N GLY A 858 87.93 143.79 -16.74
CA GLY A 858 87.01 144.94 -16.83
C GLY A 858 85.70 144.86 -16.00
N ALA A 859 85.60 145.72 -14.96
CA ALA A 859 84.44 146.12 -14.11
C ALA A 859 83.70 145.03 -13.30
#